data_AF-A0A7J8J9I9-F1
#
_entry.id   AF-A0A7J8J9I9-F1
#
_cell.length_a   1.000
_cell.length_b   1.000
_cell.length_c   1.000
_cell.angle_alpha   90.00
_cell.angle_beta   90.00
_cell.angle_gamma   90.00
#
_symmetry.space_group_name_H-M   'P 1'
#
loop_
_entity.id
_entity.type
_entity.pdbx_description
1 polymer ?
#
loop_
_entity_poly.entity_id
_entity_poly.type
_entity_poly.pdbx_seq_one_letter_code
_entity_poly.pdbx_strand_id
1 'polypeptide(L)'
;MGPKYVVPVESDLGKEKGLEILSLFVNMKKADLPEQAHNIIKQCQGSPLVVSLIGALLRDFPSRWEYYLRQLQNKQFKRIRKSSSYDYEALDEAMSISVEMLREDIKDYYTDLSIFQKDVKVPTKVLCILWDMETEEVEDILQEFVNKSLLFCDRNGNSFRYYLHDLQVDFLTEKNRDQLQDLHKKIITQFQRHYQPHTLSLDKEDCMYWYSFLAYHMASANMHKELCALMFALDWIKAKTEFAGPAHLIHEFVEYRHILDEKDCAVCENFQEFLSLNGHLLGRQPFPNIVQLGLCEPETSEVYQQAKLKAKQEVDNGMLYLEWINKKNIKNLSRLVVRPHTDAVYHACFSENGQRIASCGADKTLQVFKAETGEKLLEIKAHEDEVLCCAFSTDDRFIATCSVDKKVKIWDSMTGKLVHTYEEHSEQVNCCHFTNNSHRLLLATASSDCLLKLWDLNQTECRNTMFGHTNSVNHCRFSPDDKLLASCSADGTLKFWDVKSANERKSIKVKQFFLSSEEPQEEMEVMVKCCSWSSDGSRIMVAAKNKIFLFDVHTSGLLAEIHTGHHSTIQYCDFSPQNHLAVVALSQYCVELWNMDSCLKVADCRGHLSWVHCAMFSPDGTSFLTSSDDQTIRLWETKKVCENSAIVLKQEIDVAFQENEVMVLAVDNIRRLQLINGKTGQIDYLAEAQVSCCCLSPHLQYIAFGGNDGALEILELLNSRIFRSRDGHKNTVRHIQFTADGKTLISSADDSAIQVWNWQSEEYVSLQAHQETVKDFRLLPNSRLLSWSFDGTVKVWNITTGRMEKDFVCHQDTVLSCDVSPDATKFSSTSADKTAKIWSFELLSPLHELKGHKGCVRCSVFSMDSTLLATGDDNGEIRIWNASNGELLHLCAPISVEEGAATHGGWVTDLCFSPDSKMLVSAGGYLKWWNVDTGECLQTFYTNGTNLKKIHVSPDFKTYVTVDNLGILYILRILE
;
A
#
# COMPACT_ATOMS: atom_id res chain seq x y z
N MET A 1 57.41 30.20 -14.12
CA MET A 1 56.61 28.97 -14.02
C MET A 1 55.35 29.18 -14.85
N GLY A 2 55.12 28.38 -15.89
CA GLY A 2 53.92 28.52 -16.73
C GLY A 2 52.66 28.04 -15.99
N PRO A 3 51.45 28.48 -16.42
CA PRO A 3 50.20 28.00 -15.87
C PRO A 3 50.08 26.48 -16.11
N LYS A 4 50.06 25.70 -15.03
CA LYS A 4 49.71 24.27 -15.09
C LYS A 4 48.21 24.17 -15.32
N TYR A 5 47.81 23.68 -16.50
CA TYR A 5 46.43 23.30 -16.77
C TYR A 5 46.24 21.84 -16.34
N VAL A 6 45.38 21.60 -15.36
CA VAL A 6 44.93 20.25 -15.01
C VAL A 6 43.82 19.92 -16.00
N VAL A 7 44.12 19.08 -16.98
CA VAL A 7 43.10 18.48 -17.85
C VAL A 7 42.69 17.17 -17.20
N PRO A 8 41.49 17.07 -16.59
CA PRO A 8 40.99 15.79 -16.13
C PRO A 8 40.74 14.91 -17.35
N VAL A 9 41.46 13.79 -17.44
CA VAL A 9 41.20 12.75 -18.43
C VAL A 9 40.10 11.88 -17.87
N GLU A 10 39.01 11.68 -18.61
CA GLU A 10 37.96 10.73 -18.22
C GLU A 10 38.60 9.33 -18.03
N SER A 11 38.49 8.79 -16.82
CA SER A 11 39.17 7.58 -16.36
C SER A 11 38.71 6.30 -17.08
N ASP A 12 37.45 6.28 -17.53
CA ASP A 12 36.73 5.05 -17.87
C ASP A 12 36.22 5.04 -19.31
N LEU A 13 36.43 3.91 -19.99
CA LEU A 13 35.87 3.66 -21.32
C LEU A 13 34.39 3.32 -21.22
N GLY A 14 33.58 3.95 -22.08
CA GLY A 14 32.22 3.49 -22.31
C GLY A 14 32.16 2.04 -22.78
N LYS A 15 31.06 1.35 -22.45
CA LYS A 15 30.80 -0.07 -22.77
C LYS A 15 31.07 -0.41 -24.24
N GLU A 16 30.72 0.49 -25.16
CA GLU A 16 30.97 0.32 -26.59
C GLU A 16 32.46 0.28 -26.96
N LYS A 17 33.26 1.18 -26.39
CA LYS A 17 34.71 1.22 -26.61
C LYS A 17 35.37 0.00 -25.97
N GLY A 18 34.89 -0.44 -24.82
CA GLY A 18 35.34 -1.70 -24.21
C GLY A 18 35.07 -2.92 -25.10
N LEU A 19 33.87 -3.00 -25.72
CA LEU A 19 33.50 -4.06 -26.65
C LEU A 19 34.33 -4.01 -27.93
N GLU A 20 34.63 -2.81 -28.41
CA GLU A 20 35.49 -2.59 -29.55
C GLU A 20 36.91 -3.07 -29.28
N ILE A 21 37.46 -2.79 -28.10
CA ILE A 21 38.78 -3.31 -27.71
C ILE A 21 38.77 -4.84 -27.66
N LEU A 22 37.79 -5.48 -27.01
CA LEU A 22 37.70 -6.94 -27.00
C LEU A 22 37.52 -7.52 -28.40
N SER A 23 36.66 -6.92 -29.23
CA SER A 23 36.41 -7.29 -30.62
C SER A 23 37.71 -7.26 -31.45
N LEU A 24 38.53 -6.23 -31.27
CA LEU A 24 39.83 -6.08 -31.92
C LEU A 24 40.84 -7.12 -31.42
N PHE A 25 40.81 -7.49 -30.14
CA PHE A 25 41.72 -8.51 -29.59
C PHE A 25 41.38 -9.94 -30.03
N VAL A 26 40.09 -10.29 -30.09
CA VAL A 26 39.63 -11.64 -30.48
C VAL A 26 39.35 -11.79 -31.97
N ASN A 27 39.53 -10.71 -32.77
CA ASN A 27 39.23 -10.67 -34.21
C ASN A 27 37.80 -11.12 -34.56
N MET A 28 36.83 -10.72 -33.74
CA MET A 28 35.39 -10.99 -33.97
C MET A 28 34.65 -9.68 -34.15
N LYS A 29 33.55 -9.65 -34.91
CA LYS A 29 32.68 -8.47 -34.96
C LYS A 29 31.88 -8.36 -33.66
N LYS A 30 31.42 -7.15 -33.31
CA LYS A 30 30.61 -6.90 -32.10
C LYS A 30 29.39 -7.83 -31.99
N ALA A 31 28.77 -8.20 -33.12
CA ALA A 31 27.61 -9.09 -33.18
C ALA A 31 27.93 -10.58 -32.98
N ASP A 32 29.19 -10.98 -33.19
CA ASP A 32 29.63 -12.37 -33.04
C ASP A 32 30.25 -12.63 -31.65
N LEU A 33 30.35 -11.58 -30.80
CA LEU A 33 30.85 -11.72 -29.44
C LEU A 33 29.85 -12.51 -28.57
N PRO A 34 30.32 -13.39 -27.68
CA PRO A 34 29.45 -14.08 -26.75
C PRO A 34 28.82 -13.10 -25.75
N GLU A 35 27.61 -13.39 -25.26
CA GLU A 35 26.90 -12.60 -24.23
C GLU A 35 27.78 -12.32 -22.99
N GLN A 36 28.68 -13.24 -22.66
CA GLN A 36 29.66 -13.10 -21.58
C GLN A 36 30.58 -11.88 -21.75
N ALA A 37 30.84 -11.41 -22.98
CA ALA A 37 31.67 -10.24 -23.25
C ALA A 37 31.06 -8.97 -22.65
N HIS A 38 29.74 -8.81 -22.72
CA HIS A 38 29.03 -7.70 -22.10
C HIS A 38 29.17 -7.72 -20.57
N ASN A 39 29.08 -8.91 -19.99
CA ASN A 39 29.20 -9.09 -18.54
C ASN A 39 30.64 -8.85 -18.06
N ILE A 40 31.65 -9.30 -18.80
CA ILE A 40 33.06 -9.04 -18.51
C ILE A 40 33.33 -7.53 -18.48
N ILE A 41 32.91 -6.80 -19.51
CA ILE A 41 33.17 -5.34 -19.58
C ILE A 41 32.44 -4.60 -18.46
N LYS A 42 31.22 -5.03 -18.10
CA LYS A 42 30.50 -4.47 -16.94
C LYS A 42 31.30 -4.66 -15.65
N GLN A 43 31.88 -5.84 -15.45
CA GLN A 43 32.73 -6.11 -14.29
C GLN A 43 34.09 -5.39 -14.34
N CYS A 44 34.60 -5.06 -15.53
CA CYS A 44 35.83 -4.29 -15.71
C CYS A 44 35.66 -2.77 -15.55
N GLN A 45 34.42 -2.28 -15.40
CA GLN A 45 34.06 -0.86 -15.23
C GLN A 45 34.78 0.12 -16.17
N GLY A 46 35.01 -0.29 -17.42
CA GLY A 46 35.60 0.60 -18.42
C GLY A 46 37.10 0.87 -18.27
N SER A 47 37.81 0.27 -17.31
CA SER A 47 39.27 0.44 -17.21
C SER A 47 39.95 -0.08 -18.48
N PRO A 48 40.61 0.78 -19.29
CA PRO A 48 41.31 0.36 -20.50
C PRO A 48 42.33 -0.76 -20.25
N LEU A 49 42.93 -0.74 -19.06
CA LEU A 49 43.97 -1.67 -18.65
C LEU A 49 43.42 -3.08 -18.45
N VAL A 50 42.34 -3.21 -17.68
CA VAL A 50 41.73 -4.52 -17.37
C VAL A 50 41.09 -5.12 -18.62
N VAL A 51 40.43 -4.30 -19.44
CA VAL A 51 39.83 -4.73 -20.70
C VAL A 51 40.90 -5.24 -21.68
N SER A 52 42.05 -4.58 -21.75
CA SER A 52 43.17 -5.01 -22.61
C SER A 52 43.83 -6.30 -22.11
N LEU A 53 43.94 -6.49 -20.79
CA LEU A 53 44.45 -7.71 -20.17
C LEU A 53 43.56 -8.92 -20.49
N ILE A 54 42.24 -8.76 -20.32
CA ILE A 54 41.28 -9.81 -20.64
C ILE A 54 41.22 -10.07 -22.14
N GLY A 55 41.23 -9.03 -22.97
CA GLY A 55 41.33 -9.15 -24.42
C GLY A 55 42.56 -9.94 -24.86
N ALA A 56 43.74 -9.66 -24.27
CA ALA A 56 44.96 -10.40 -24.54
C ALA A 56 44.89 -11.88 -24.11
N LEU A 57 44.28 -12.18 -22.97
CA LEU A 57 44.11 -13.56 -22.49
C LEU A 57 43.11 -14.35 -23.35
N LEU A 58 42.03 -13.71 -23.79
CA LEU A 58 41.02 -14.32 -24.66
C LEU A 58 41.52 -14.50 -26.08
N ARG A 59 42.45 -13.66 -26.56
CA ARG A 59 43.16 -13.87 -27.83
C ARG A 59 43.95 -15.17 -27.81
N ASP A 60 44.59 -15.49 -26.69
CA ASP A 60 45.38 -16.71 -26.55
C ASP A 60 44.52 -17.94 -26.22
N PHE A 61 43.40 -17.75 -25.51
CA PHE A 61 42.47 -18.80 -25.11
C PHE A 61 41.01 -18.44 -25.46
N PRO A 62 40.59 -18.63 -26.72
CA PRO A 62 39.29 -18.16 -27.23
C PRO A 62 38.06 -18.86 -26.63
N SER A 63 38.22 -20.00 -25.94
CA SER A 63 37.12 -20.78 -25.35
C SER A 63 36.88 -20.52 -23.86
N ARG A 64 37.65 -19.65 -23.20
CA ARG A 64 37.65 -19.48 -21.73
C ARG A 64 36.86 -18.28 -21.21
N TRP A 65 35.90 -17.78 -21.97
CA TRP A 65 35.05 -16.64 -21.58
C TRP A 65 34.35 -16.83 -20.23
N GLU A 66 33.68 -17.97 -20.02
CA GLU A 66 33.01 -18.33 -18.76
C GLU A 66 33.98 -18.41 -17.58
N TYR A 67 35.19 -18.92 -17.81
CA TYR A 67 36.23 -19.04 -16.77
C TYR A 67 36.72 -17.67 -16.31
N TYR A 68 37.01 -16.76 -17.25
CA TYR A 68 37.44 -15.41 -16.91
C TYR A 68 36.32 -14.55 -16.32
N LEU A 69 35.08 -14.73 -16.78
CA LEU A 69 33.92 -14.08 -16.18
C LEU A 69 33.73 -14.51 -14.72
N ARG A 70 33.76 -15.82 -14.42
CA ARG A 70 33.70 -16.31 -13.03
C ARG A 70 34.87 -15.83 -12.19
N GLN A 71 36.06 -15.70 -12.77
CA GLN A 71 37.24 -15.23 -12.04
C GLN A 71 37.20 -13.74 -11.71
N LEU A 72 36.65 -12.92 -12.64
CA LEU A 72 36.33 -11.51 -12.41
C LEU A 72 35.22 -11.36 -11.36
N GLN A 73 34.17 -12.17 -11.43
CA GLN A 73 33.11 -12.20 -10.43
C GLN A 73 33.63 -12.61 -9.04
N ASN A 74 34.56 -13.57 -8.99
CA ASN A 74 35.23 -14.01 -7.76
C ASN A 74 36.37 -13.07 -7.32
N LYS A 75 36.63 -11.99 -8.05
CA LYS A 75 37.58 -10.90 -7.74
C LYS A 75 39.01 -11.38 -7.38
N GLN A 76 39.48 -12.44 -8.02
CA GLN A 76 40.83 -12.99 -7.79
C GLN A 76 41.83 -12.51 -8.85
N PHE A 77 42.21 -11.23 -8.78
CA PHE A 77 43.06 -10.57 -9.79
C PHE A 77 44.48 -11.17 -9.88
N LYS A 78 45.01 -11.75 -8.80
CA LYS A 78 46.36 -12.37 -8.75
C LYS A 78 46.61 -13.53 -9.73
N ARG A 79 45.54 -14.17 -10.24
CA ARG A 79 45.61 -15.30 -11.18
C ARG A 79 45.50 -14.89 -12.65
N ILE A 80 45.23 -13.61 -12.94
CA ILE A 80 45.14 -13.05 -14.29
C ILE A 80 46.51 -12.45 -14.62
N ARG A 81 47.38 -13.21 -15.32
CA ARG A 81 48.76 -12.79 -15.59
C ARG A 81 49.10 -12.84 -17.08
N LYS A 82 49.70 -11.75 -17.59
CA LYS A 82 50.42 -11.71 -18.87
C LYS A 82 51.45 -10.58 -18.85
N SER A 83 52.67 -10.86 -19.32
CA SER A 83 53.70 -9.85 -19.60
C SER A 83 53.42 -9.18 -20.94
N SER A 84 53.05 -7.90 -20.92
CA SER A 84 52.93 -7.02 -22.09
C SER A 84 53.90 -5.85 -21.93
N SER A 85 54.12 -5.04 -22.97
CA SER A 85 55.10 -3.94 -23.05
C SER A 85 54.84 -2.72 -22.14
N TYR A 86 54.02 -2.88 -21.11
CA TYR A 86 53.92 -1.99 -19.97
C TYR A 86 54.63 -2.68 -18.80
N ASP A 87 55.68 -2.06 -18.26
CA ASP A 87 56.47 -2.59 -17.13
C ASP A 87 55.74 -2.42 -15.77
N TYR A 88 54.48 -2.86 -15.66
CA TYR A 88 53.82 -2.97 -14.35
C TYR A 88 53.04 -4.29 -14.26
N GLU A 89 53.45 -5.17 -13.35
CA GLU A 89 52.95 -6.54 -13.22
C GLU A 89 51.61 -6.67 -12.47
N ALA A 90 51.00 -5.60 -11.94
CA ALA A 90 49.56 -5.48 -11.67
C ALA A 90 49.20 -4.05 -11.25
N LEU A 91 47.97 -3.60 -11.49
CA LEU A 91 47.43 -2.35 -10.91
C LEU A 91 47.63 -2.30 -9.39
N ASP A 92 47.60 -3.47 -8.74
CA ASP A 92 47.91 -3.66 -7.32
C ASP A 92 49.32 -3.21 -6.95
N GLU A 93 50.32 -3.40 -7.82
CA GLU A 93 51.70 -2.95 -7.56
C GLU A 93 51.81 -1.44 -7.67
N ALA A 94 51.16 -0.81 -8.66
CA ALA A 94 51.14 0.64 -8.79
C ALA A 94 50.45 1.32 -7.59
N MET A 95 49.33 0.74 -7.15
CA MET A 95 48.64 1.17 -5.93
C MET A 95 49.47 0.88 -4.67
N SER A 96 50.13 -0.27 -4.59
CA SER A 96 51.00 -0.62 -3.46
C SER A 96 52.19 0.31 -3.35
N ILE A 97 52.86 0.64 -4.46
CA ILE A 97 53.98 1.59 -4.50
C ILE A 97 53.50 2.97 -4.05
N SER A 98 52.35 3.43 -4.55
CA SER A 98 51.80 4.74 -4.17
C SER A 98 51.46 4.83 -2.67
N VAL A 99 50.96 3.74 -2.09
CA VAL A 99 50.67 3.61 -0.65
C VAL A 99 51.95 3.47 0.19
N GLU A 100 52.98 2.84 -0.33
CA GLU A 100 54.28 2.68 0.35
C GLU A 100 55.09 3.99 0.38
N MET A 101 54.83 4.90 -0.56
CA MET A 101 55.41 6.24 -0.63
C MET A 101 54.67 7.27 0.25
N LEU A 102 53.71 6.85 1.07
CA LEU A 102 53.11 7.68 2.11
C LEU A 102 54.06 7.80 3.31
N ARG A 103 53.98 8.91 4.02
CA ARG A 103 54.69 9.06 5.30
C ARG A 103 54.11 8.08 6.32
N GLU A 104 54.94 7.58 7.23
CA GLU A 104 54.51 6.53 8.18
C GLU A 104 53.36 6.97 9.09
N ASP A 105 53.28 8.25 9.45
CA ASP A 105 52.21 8.85 10.24
C ASP A 105 50.85 8.85 9.52
N ILE A 106 50.83 9.10 8.20
CA ILE A 106 49.60 9.19 7.41
C ILE A 106 49.19 7.83 6.80
N LYS A 107 50.10 6.85 6.82
CA LYS A 107 49.87 5.51 6.29
C LYS A 107 48.77 4.78 7.05
N ASP A 108 48.75 4.91 8.38
CA ASP A 108 47.72 4.30 9.23
C ASP A 108 46.34 4.90 8.93
N TYR A 109 46.24 6.22 8.74
CA TYR A 109 45.00 6.88 8.33
C TYR A 109 44.51 6.42 6.96
N TYR A 110 45.40 6.12 6.03
CA TYR A 110 45.00 5.56 4.74
C TYR A 110 44.46 4.13 4.88
N THR A 111 44.98 3.33 5.81
CA THR A 111 44.42 1.99 6.08
C THR A 111 43.02 2.05 6.69
N ASP A 112 42.75 3.05 7.53
CA ASP A 112 41.43 3.28 8.11
C ASP A 112 40.35 3.54 7.04
N LEU A 113 40.70 4.12 5.88
CA LEU A 113 39.77 4.37 4.76
C LEU A 113 39.25 3.09 4.08
N SER A 114 39.82 1.92 4.39
CA SER A 114 39.40 0.64 3.81
C SER A 114 37.99 0.18 4.24
N ILE A 115 37.38 0.83 5.24
CA ILE A 115 36.04 0.49 5.75
C ILE A 115 34.89 1.01 4.87
N PHE A 116 35.16 1.93 3.94
CA PHE A 116 34.12 2.55 3.12
C PHE A 116 33.72 1.67 1.94
N GLN A 117 32.42 1.61 1.66
CA GLN A 117 31.88 0.91 0.51
C GLN A 117 32.13 1.67 -0.80
N LYS A 118 32.01 0.93 -1.90
CA LYS A 118 32.05 1.47 -3.26
C LYS A 118 30.95 2.50 -3.48
N ASP A 119 31.25 3.54 -4.27
CA ASP A 119 30.33 4.63 -4.61
C ASP A 119 29.74 5.43 -3.43
N VAL A 120 30.24 5.26 -2.20
CA VAL A 120 29.76 6.01 -1.03
C VAL A 120 30.56 7.30 -0.84
N LYS A 121 29.85 8.43 -0.86
CA LYS A 121 30.40 9.75 -0.55
C LYS A 121 30.34 10.00 0.95
N VAL A 122 31.50 10.18 1.58
CA VAL A 122 31.66 10.32 3.02
C VAL A 122 31.86 11.79 3.40
N PRO A 123 31.12 12.33 4.38
CA PRO A 123 31.35 13.68 4.88
C PRO A 123 32.57 13.72 5.82
N THR A 124 33.31 14.84 5.83
CA THR A 124 34.50 15.04 6.68
C THR A 124 34.24 14.70 8.15
N LYS A 125 33.05 15.02 8.66
CA LYS A 125 32.71 14.84 10.08
C LYS A 125 32.79 13.38 10.57
N VAL A 126 32.51 12.40 9.69
CA VAL A 126 32.64 10.97 10.00
C VAL A 126 34.10 10.60 10.26
N LEU A 127 35.02 11.19 9.48
CA LEU A 127 36.46 10.98 9.63
C LEU A 127 37.01 11.68 10.88
N CYS A 128 36.46 12.85 11.24
CA CYS A 128 36.76 13.49 12.53
C CYS A 128 36.43 12.57 13.71
N ILE A 129 35.31 11.84 13.65
CA ILE A 129 34.92 10.88 14.70
C ILE A 129 35.85 9.67 14.69
N LEU A 130 36.29 9.22 13.51
CA LEU A 130 37.18 8.07 13.39
C LEU A 130 38.58 8.34 13.98
N TRP A 131 39.11 9.56 13.79
CA TRP A 131 40.46 9.94 14.20
C TRP A 131 40.54 10.76 15.49
N ASP A 132 39.41 11.16 16.07
CA ASP A 132 39.35 12.05 17.25
C ASP A 132 40.07 13.40 17.03
N MET A 133 39.89 14.01 15.86
CA MET A 133 40.58 15.24 15.43
C MET A 133 39.59 16.35 15.01
N GLU A 134 40.06 17.60 14.95
CA GLU A 134 39.28 18.74 14.46
C GLU A 134 39.13 18.72 12.93
N THR A 135 38.09 19.37 12.41
CA THR A 135 37.74 19.33 10.97
C THR A 135 38.88 19.80 10.07
N GLU A 136 39.56 20.88 10.45
CA GLU A 136 40.64 21.49 9.65
C GLU A 136 41.84 20.55 9.50
N GLU A 137 42.24 19.87 10.58
CA GLU A 137 43.35 18.93 10.56
C GLU A 137 43.05 17.69 9.68
N VAL A 138 41.80 17.22 9.74
CA VAL A 138 41.33 16.11 8.92
C VAL A 138 41.32 16.49 7.44
N GLU A 139 40.86 17.69 7.10
CA GLU A 139 40.84 18.18 5.72
C GLU A 139 42.25 18.29 5.13
N ASP A 140 43.23 18.74 5.91
CA ASP A 140 44.64 18.81 5.49
C ASP A 140 45.20 17.43 5.14
N ILE A 141 44.93 16.41 5.98
CA ILE A 141 45.34 15.02 5.73
C ILE A 141 44.67 14.47 4.46
N LEU A 142 43.36 14.67 4.32
CA LEU A 142 42.61 14.18 3.17
C LEU A 142 43.02 14.89 1.87
N GLN A 143 43.37 16.16 1.94
CA GLN A 143 43.87 16.91 0.79
C GLN A 143 45.23 16.36 0.31
N GLU A 144 46.07 15.85 1.21
CA GLU A 144 47.30 15.15 0.81
C GLU A 144 47.00 13.87 0.03
N PHE A 145 45.98 13.09 0.42
CA PHE A 145 45.53 11.93 -0.36
C PHE A 145 44.96 12.30 -1.72
N VAL A 146 44.19 13.39 -1.79
CA VAL A 146 43.65 13.94 -3.06
C VAL A 146 44.79 14.38 -3.98
N ASN A 147 45.80 15.05 -3.45
CA ASN A 147 46.98 15.48 -4.22
C ASN A 147 47.75 14.28 -4.81
N LYS A 148 47.73 13.13 -4.13
CA LYS A 148 48.31 11.87 -4.61
C LYS A 148 47.34 11.02 -5.45
N SER A 149 46.13 11.53 -5.74
CA SER A 149 45.08 10.82 -6.49
C SER A 149 44.66 9.47 -5.88
N LEU A 150 44.89 9.31 -4.57
CA LEU A 150 44.48 8.14 -3.79
C LEU A 150 43.06 8.30 -3.23
N LEU A 151 42.51 9.51 -3.26
CA LEU A 151 41.17 9.85 -2.81
C LEU A 151 40.58 10.93 -3.71
N PHE A 152 39.28 10.87 -3.96
CA PHE A 152 38.57 11.91 -4.71
C PHE A 152 37.76 12.78 -3.76
N CYS A 153 37.63 14.06 -4.11
CA CYS A 153 36.87 15.04 -3.35
C CYS A 153 35.87 15.75 -4.26
N ASP A 154 34.63 15.83 -3.78
CA ASP A 154 33.54 16.57 -4.38
C ASP A 154 33.14 17.73 -3.45
N ARG A 155 32.82 18.89 -4.03
CA ARG A 155 32.49 20.11 -3.28
C ARG A 155 30.98 20.29 -3.29
N ASN A 156 30.33 20.03 -2.16
CA ASN A 156 28.88 20.25 -2.01
C ASN A 156 28.59 21.20 -0.84
N GLY A 157 28.53 22.50 -1.12
CA GLY A 157 28.34 23.53 -0.09
C GLY A 157 29.62 23.79 0.72
N ASN A 158 29.48 23.95 2.05
CA ASN A 158 30.59 24.25 2.96
C ASN A 158 31.39 23.00 3.39
N SER A 159 30.87 21.80 3.18
CA SER A 159 31.53 20.54 3.55
C SER A 159 32.07 19.77 2.35
N PHE A 160 33.26 19.19 2.52
CA PHE A 160 33.86 18.31 1.53
C PHE A 160 33.27 16.89 1.63
N ARG A 161 33.05 16.27 0.48
CA ARG A 161 32.64 14.86 0.39
C ARG A 161 33.73 14.06 -0.29
N TYR A 162 34.26 13.07 0.42
CA TYR A 162 35.34 12.23 -0.08
C TYR A 162 34.80 10.88 -0.52
N TYR A 163 35.37 10.33 -1.59
CA TYR A 163 35.05 8.99 -2.05
C TYR A 163 36.27 8.33 -2.70
N LEU A 164 36.29 7.01 -2.66
CA LEU A 164 37.30 6.18 -3.30
C LEU A 164 36.76 5.65 -4.61
N HIS A 165 37.65 5.42 -5.57
CA HIS A 165 37.30 4.70 -6.78
C HIS A 165 37.22 3.19 -6.49
N ASP A 166 36.32 2.48 -7.16
CA ASP A 166 36.00 1.08 -6.89
C ASP A 166 37.21 0.13 -6.88
N LEU A 167 38.13 0.34 -7.82
CA LEU A 167 39.40 -0.40 -7.89
C LEU A 167 40.31 -0.15 -6.66
N GLN A 168 40.28 1.06 -6.10
CA GLN A 168 41.05 1.39 -4.89
C GLN A 168 40.43 0.72 -3.66
N VAL A 169 39.09 0.70 -3.58
CA VAL A 169 38.36 -0.01 -2.52
C VAL A 169 38.64 -1.51 -2.58
N ASP A 170 38.55 -2.13 -3.76
CA ASP A 170 38.87 -3.56 -3.93
C ASP A 170 40.33 -3.86 -3.53
N PHE A 171 41.28 -3.01 -3.95
CA PHE A 171 42.69 -3.13 -3.58
C PHE A 171 42.90 -3.05 -2.06
N LEU A 172 42.28 -2.06 -1.41
CA LEU A 172 42.36 -1.88 0.05
C LEU A 172 41.71 -3.04 0.81
N THR A 173 40.57 -3.53 0.31
CA THR A 173 39.84 -4.67 0.90
C THR A 173 40.68 -5.95 0.82
N GLU A 174 41.38 -6.17 -0.29
CA GLU A 174 42.26 -7.33 -0.44
C GLU A 174 43.53 -7.21 0.42
N LYS A 175 44.14 -6.02 0.49
CA LYS A 175 45.37 -5.77 1.26
C LYS A 175 45.14 -5.88 2.77
N ASN A 176 44.03 -5.34 3.26
CA ASN A 176 43.76 -5.20 4.69
C ASN A 176 42.73 -6.20 5.22
N ARG A 177 42.50 -7.32 4.51
CA ARG A 177 41.43 -8.29 4.82
C ARG A 177 41.41 -8.76 6.28
N ASP A 178 42.59 -8.93 6.88
CA ASP A 178 42.74 -9.40 8.26
C ASP A 178 42.43 -8.30 9.30
N GLN A 179 42.50 -7.02 8.91
CA GLN A 179 42.30 -5.86 9.79
C GLN A 179 40.90 -5.25 9.68
N LEU A 180 40.11 -5.57 8.64
CA LEU A 180 38.80 -4.96 8.40
C LEU A 180 37.85 -5.08 9.61
N GLN A 181 37.84 -6.23 10.28
CA GLN A 181 36.99 -6.43 11.47
C GLN A 181 37.38 -5.48 12.60
N ASP A 182 38.67 -5.25 12.81
CA ASP A 182 39.16 -4.38 13.88
C ASP A 182 38.92 -2.90 13.55
N LEU A 183 39.04 -2.53 12.27
CA LEU A 183 38.70 -1.18 11.81
C LEU A 183 37.21 -0.87 11.95
N HIS A 184 36.34 -1.84 11.64
CA HIS A 184 34.89 -1.68 11.87
C HIS A 184 34.57 -1.60 13.37
N LYS A 185 35.25 -2.37 14.24
CA LYS A 185 35.10 -2.21 15.69
C LYS A 185 35.56 -0.83 16.17
N LYS A 186 36.66 -0.31 15.61
CA LYS A 186 37.20 1.02 15.93
C LYS A 186 36.17 2.12 15.65
N ILE A 187 35.56 2.14 14.46
CA ILE A 187 34.57 3.17 14.13
C ILE A 187 33.32 3.09 15.01
N ILE A 188 32.85 1.88 15.37
CA ILE A 188 31.70 1.70 16.26
C ILE A 188 32.02 2.17 17.69
N THR A 189 33.20 1.83 18.20
CA THR A 189 33.62 2.24 19.55
C THR A 189 33.72 3.77 19.63
N GLN A 190 34.25 4.41 18.59
CA GLN A 190 34.31 5.88 18.52
C GLN A 190 32.92 6.50 18.37
N PHE A 191 32.06 5.89 17.56
CA PHE A 191 30.67 6.34 17.44
C PHE A 191 29.96 6.31 18.80
N GLN A 192 30.04 5.21 19.55
CA GLN A 192 29.41 5.09 20.89
C GLN A 192 29.99 6.05 21.92
N ARG A 193 31.25 6.48 21.75
CA ARG A 193 31.91 7.44 22.65
C ARG A 193 31.39 8.87 22.42
N HIS A 194 31.12 9.24 21.18
CA HIS A 194 30.66 10.58 20.79
C HIS A 194 29.14 10.72 20.74
N TYR A 195 28.43 9.64 20.42
CA TYR A 195 26.99 9.61 20.20
C TYR A 195 26.31 8.50 20.98
N GLN A 196 25.08 8.79 21.42
CA GLN A 196 24.12 7.75 21.76
C GLN A 196 23.35 7.35 20.50
N PRO A 197 23.07 6.05 20.28
CA PRO A 197 22.43 5.57 19.04
C PRO A 197 21.07 6.21 18.71
N HIS A 198 20.39 6.77 19.72
CA HIS A 198 19.04 7.35 19.60
C HIS A 198 19.01 8.89 19.64
N THR A 199 20.17 9.56 19.61
CA THR A 199 20.26 11.03 19.77
C THR A 199 21.13 11.66 18.67
N LEU A 200 20.83 11.30 17.42
CA LEU A 200 21.38 12.00 16.26
C LEU A 200 20.43 13.14 15.89
N SER A 201 20.86 14.38 16.10
CA SER A 201 20.14 15.57 15.65
C SER A 201 20.18 15.66 14.12
N LEU A 202 19.03 15.89 13.50
CA LEU A 202 18.85 15.97 12.04
C LEU A 202 19.71 17.06 11.36
N ASP A 203 20.12 18.08 12.10
CA ASP A 203 20.88 19.23 11.58
C ASP A 203 22.36 18.94 11.30
N LYS A 204 22.87 17.77 11.70
CA LYS A 204 24.29 17.44 11.53
C LYS A 204 24.56 16.75 10.18
N GLU A 205 25.66 17.15 9.54
CA GLU A 205 26.06 16.67 8.21
C GLU A 205 26.38 15.16 8.15
N ASP A 206 26.72 14.54 9.28
CA ASP A 206 27.03 13.12 9.42
C ASP A 206 25.80 12.22 9.61
N CYS A 207 24.64 12.80 9.88
CA CYS A 207 23.39 12.11 10.17
C CYS A 207 22.99 11.12 9.06
N MET A 208 23.06 11.55 7.79
CA MET A 208 22.78 10.70 6.62
C MET A 208 23.66 9.45 6.58
N TYR A 209 24.95 9.61 6.90
CA TYR A 209 25.91 8.51 6.84
C TYR A 209 25.63 7.50 7.95
N TRP A 210 25.42 7.96 9.18
CA TRP A 210 25.17 7.07 10.31
C TRP A 210 23.85 6.31 10.18
N TYR A 211 22.75 6.96 9.78
CA TYR A 211 21.49 6.24 9.56
C TYR A 211 21.58 5.19 8.46
N SER A 212 22.44 5.40 7.45
CA SER A 212 22.57 4.48 6.31
C SER A 212 23.59 3.36 6.55
N PHE A 213 24.70 3.63 7.22
CA PHE A 213 25.85 2.70 7.26
C PHE A 213 26.25 2.23 8.67
N LEU A 214 25.59 2.67 9.74
CA LEU A 214 25.91 2.19 11.08
C LEU A 214 25.65 0.68 11.23
N ALA A 215 24.52 0.19 10.72
CA ALA A 215 24.19 -1.23 10.71
C ALA A 215 25.21 -2.03 9.90
N TYR A 216 25.67 -1.49 8.76
CA TYR A 216 26.73 -2.08 7.94
C TYR A 216 28.04 -2.25 8.70
N HIS A 217 28.49 -1.22 9.42
CA HIS A 217 29.73 -1.31 10.19
C HIS A 217 29.62 -2.35 11.31
N MET A 218 28.48 -2.40 12.02
CA MET A 218 28.22 -3.40 13.07
C MET A 218 28.20 -4.84 12.53
N ALA A 219 27.56 -5.04 11.38
CA ALA A 219 27.52 -6.32 10.67
C ALA A 219 28.92 -6.76 10.23
N SER A 220 29.69 -5.86 9.63
CA SER A 220 31.06 -6.13 9.14
C SER A 220 32.06 -6.40 10.27
N ALA A 221 31.83 -5.82 11.46
CA ALA A 221 32.59 -6.10 12.68
C ALA A 221 32.23 -7.46 13.34
N ASN A 222 31.18 -8.14 12.85
CA ASN A 222 30.58 -9.33 13.46
C ASN A 222 30.15 -9.13 14.92
N MET A 223 29.66 -7.93 15.24
CA MET A 223 29.21 -7.54 16.58
C MET A 223 27.71 -7.78 16.75
N HIS A 224 27.30 -9.05 16.82
CA HIS A 224 25.90 -9.48 16.91
C HIS A 224 25.11 -8.77 18.01
N LYS A 225 25.65 -8.68 19.25
CA LYS A 225 24.91 -8.10 20.39
C LYS A 225 24.54 -6.64 20.18
N GLU A 226 25.46 -5.85 19.65
CA GLU A 226 25.25 -4.42 19.43
C GLU A 226 24.36 -4.18 18.23
N LEU A 227 24.49 -4.99 17.18
CA LEU A 227 23.62 -4.97 16.02
C LEU A 227 22.16 -5.29 16.42
N CYS A 228 21.94 -6.38 17.17
CA CYS A 228 20.61 -6.75 17.66
C CYS A 228 20.03 -5.64 18.56
N ALA A 229 20.84 -5.08 19.47
CA ALA A 229 20.39 -3.99 20.34
C ALA A 229 19.98 -2.74 19.55
N LEU A 230 20.68 -2.42 18.47
CA LEU A 230 20.34 -1.27 17.61
C LEU A 230 19.11 -1.54 16.74
N MET A 231 19.12 -2.64 15.97
CA MET A 231 18.08 -2.94 14.98
C MET A 231 16.74 -3.25 15.64
N PHE A 232 16.75 -3.94 16.79
CA PHE A 232 15.54 -4.28 17.51
C PHE A 232 15.06 -3.15 18.44
N ALA A 233 15.71 -1.99 18.47
CA ALA A 233 15.21 -0.85 19.26
C ALA A 233 14.14 -0.07 18.50
N LEU A 234 12.93 0.00 19.05
CA LEU A 234 11.83 0.79 18.47
C LEU A 234 12.15 2.28 18.28
N ASP A 235 13.02 2.85 19.12
CA ASP A 235 13.43 4.26 18.98
C ASP A 235 14.31 4.49 17.76
N TRP A 236 15.18 3.52 17.44
CA TRP A 236 15.96 3.54 16.21
C TRP A 236 15.07 3.43 14.99
N ILE A 237 14.09 2.51 15.01
CA ILE A 237 13.11 2.37 13.93
C ILE A 237 12.35 3.68 13.73
N LYS A 238 11.86 4.30 14.81
CA LYS A 238 11.19 5.59 14.76
C LYS A 238 12.08 6.66 14.10
N ALA A 239 13.27 6.90 14.66
CA ALA A 239 14.16 7.95 14.17
C ALA A 239 14.59 7.73 12.70
N LYS A 240 14.88 6.48 12.33
CA LYS A 240 15.28 6.13 10.96
C LYS A 240 14.13 6.20 9.96
N THR A 241 12.93 5.76 10.34
CA THR A 241 11.77 5.80 9.45
C THR A 241 11.26 7.23 9.23
N GLU A 242 11.31 8.09 10.24
CA GLU A 242 11.02 9.52 10.11
C GLU A 242 11.97 10.23 9.13
N PHE A 243 13.20 9.71 8.97
CA PHE A 243 14.24 10.31 8.15
C PHE A 243 14.36 9.72 6.74
N ALA A 244 14.65 8.42 6.64
CA ALA A 244 14.95 7.72 5.39
C ALA A 244 13.76 6.89 4.86
N GLY A 245 12.69 6.77 5.65
CA GLY A 245 11.60 5.85 5.39
C GLY A 245 11.95 4.39 5.73
N PRO A 246 10.95 3.49 5.63
CA PRO A 246 11.09 2.09 6.06
C PRO A 246 11.86 1.19 5.07
N ALA A 247 11.91 1.55 3.77
CA ALA A 247 12.43 0.66 2.73
C ALA A 247 13.90 0.27 2.91
N HIS A 248 14.75 1.23 3.26
CA HIS A 248 16.18 0.97 3.50
C HIS A 248 16.39 0.07 4.73
N LEU A 249 15.58 0.27 5.78
CA LEU A 249 15.63 -0.56 6.98
C LEU A 249 15.17 -2.00 6.70
N ILE A 250 14.14 -2.20 5.88
CA ILE A 250 13.70 -3.54 5.45
C ILE A 250 14.85 -4.25 4.70
N HIS A 251 15.58 -3.53 3.85
CA HIS A 251 16.74 -4.07 3.14
C HIS A 251 17.82 -4.55 4.11
N GLU A 252 18.18 -3.75 5.11
CA GLU A 252 19.15 -4.14 6.14
C GLU A 252 18.74 -5.39 6.91
N PHE A 253 17.46 -5.52 7.26
CA PHE A 253 16.96 -6.74 7.91
C PHE A 253 17.10 -7.98 7.04
N VAL A 254 16.91 -7.85 5.71
CA VAL A 254 17.07 -8.98 4.78
C VAL A 254 18.54 -9.34 4.59
N GLU A 255 19.41 -8.35 4.36
CA GLU A 255 20.83 -8.57 4.14
C GLU A 255 21.50 -9.14 5.40
N TYR A 256 21.26 -8.56 6.58
CA TYR A 256 21.93 -8.99 7.81
C TYR A 256 21.28 -10.20 8.48
N ARG A 257 20.22 -10.78 7.90
CA ARG A 257 19.54 -11.97 8.43
C ARG A 257 20.50 -13.15 8.66
N HIS A 258 21.50 -13.33 7.80
CA HIS A 258 22.45 -14.44 7.89
C HIS A 258 23.49 -14.31 9.02
N ILE A 259 23.63 -13.12 9.60
CA ILE A 259 24.58 -12.81 10.70
C ILE A 259 23.89 -12.97 12.07
N LEU A 260 22.55 -12.97 12.09
CA LEU A 260 21.74 -13.12 13.28
C LEU A 260 21.57 -14.60 13.66
N ASP A 261 21.51 -14.90 14.96
CA ASP A 261 21.31 -16.25 15.47
C ASP A 261 19.91 -16.79 15.12
N GLU A 262 19.72 -18.12 15.18
CA GLU A 262 18.45 -18.78 14.82
C GLU A 262 17.23 -18.30 15.65
N LYS A 263 17.44 -17.87 16.91
CA LYS A 263 16.40 -17.23 17.73
C LYS A 263 16.10 -15.80 17.31
N ASP A 264 17.12 -15.08 16.86
CA ASP A 264 17.03 -13.71 16.37
C ASP A 264 16.43 -13.65 14.97
N CYS A 265 16.44 -14.76 14.22
CA CYS A 265 15.73 -14.88 12.94
C CYS A 265 14.21 -14.69 13.09
N ALA A 266 13.60 -15.21 14.16
CA ALA A 266 12.17 -15.01 14.42
C ALA A 266 11.88 -13.54 14.79
N VAL A 267 12.76 -12.93 15.59
CA VAL A 267 12.67 -11.50 15.95
C VAL A 267 12.82 -10.62 14.70
N CYS A 268 13.80 -10.93 13.85
CA CYS A 268 14.02 -10.26 12.57
C CYS A 268 12.79 -10.36 11.66
N GLU A 269 12.20 -11.55 11.55
CA GLU A 269 10.98 -11.76 10.76
C GLU A 269 9.80 -10.93 11.28
N ASN A 270 9.63 -10.85 12.60
CA ASN A 270 8.61 -9.99 13.21
C ASN A 270 8.79 -8.50 12.84
N PHE A 271 10.02 -7.99 12.88
CA PHE A 271 10.30 -6.60 12.48
C PHE A 271 10.16 -6.38 10.96
N GLN A 272 10.53 -7.37 10.15
CA GLN A 272 10.31 -7.35 8.70
C GLN A 272 8.81 -7.26 8.38
N GLU A 273 7.98 -8.11 8.99
CA GLU A 273 6.53 -8.07 8.83
C GLU A 273 5.98 -6.72 9.30
N PHE A 274 6.37 -6.26 10.49
CA PHE A 274 5.95 -4.97 11.04
C PHE A 274 6.23 -3.78 10.11
N LEU A 275 7.46 -3.68 9.60
CA LEU A 275 7.86 -2.61 8.67
C LEU A 275 7.15 -2.75 7.32
N SER A 276 6.97 -3.98 6.85
CA SER A 276 6.31 -4.26 5.58
C SER A 276 4.83 -3.88 5.58
N LEU A 277 4.13 -4.06 6.70
CA LEU A 277 2.71 -3.75 6.85
C LEU A 277 2.49 -2.26 7.06
N ASN A 278 3.27 -1.67 7.96
CA ASN A 278 3.17 -0.27 8.32
C ASN A 278 3.96 0.65 7.37
N GLY A 279 4.56 0.12 6.31
CA GLY A 279 5.41 0.88 5.38
C GLY A 279 4.73 2.09 4.74
N HIS A 280 3.40 2.08 4.62
CA HIS A 280 2.59 3.18 4.10
C HIS A 280 2.28 4.29 5.13
N LEU A 281 2.43 4.00 6.43
CA LEU A 281 2.24 4.93 7.55
C LEU A 281 3.57 5.51 8.04
N LEU A 282 4.63 4.70 8.01
CA LEU A 282 5.95 5.07 8.48
C LEU A 282 6.62 6.05 7.51
N GLY A 283 7.17 7.14 8.06
CA GLY A 283 7.89 8.17 7.29
C GLY A 283 7.03 9.31 6.72
N ARG A 284 5.71 9.30 6.93
CA ARG A 284 4.83 10.41 6.53
C ARG A 284 4.40 11.24 7.74
N GLN A 285 4.42 12.56 7.61
CA GLN A 285 3.84 13.46 8.60
C GLN A 285 2.30 13.54 8.43
N PRO A 286 1.51 13.54 9.52
CA PRO A 286 1.93 13.47 10.92
C PRO A 286 2.44 12.07 11.31
N PHE A 287 3.57 12.03 12.00
CA PHE A 287 4.21 10.76 12.35
C PHE A 287 3.36 9.97 13.36
N PRO A 288 3.04 8.69 13.07
CA PRO A 288 2.26 7.87 13.97
C PRO A 288 3.07 7.50 15.21
N ASN A 289 2.38 7.23 16.33
CA ASN A 289 3.03 6.71 17.52
C ASN A 289 3.44 5.24 17.28
N ILE A 290 4.75 4.98 17.17
CA ILE A 290 5.32 3.65 16.92
C ILE A 290 4.91 2.63 17.98
N VAL A 291 4.73 3.05 19.24
CA VAL A 291 4.32 2.17 20.33
C VAL A 291 2.90 1.67 20.10
N GLN A 292 1.99 2.54 19.66
CA GLN A 292 0.61 2.15 19.35
C GLN A 292 0.53 1.20 18.15
N LEU A 293 1.36 1.41 17.13
CA LEU A 293 1.48 0.49 15.99
C LEU A 293 2.02 -0.87 16.46
N GLY A 294 3.06 -0.89 17.30
CA GLY A 294 3.61 -2.11 17.87
C GLY A 294 2.62 -2.89 18.74
N LEU A 295 1.69 -2.22 19.41
CA LEU A 295 0.62 -2.88 20.18
C LEU A 295 -0.38 -3.66 19.30
N CYS A 296 -0.47 -3.34 18.01
CA CYS A 296 -1.32 -4.03 17.05
C CYS A 296 -0.73 -5.36 16.57
N GLU A 297 0.58 -5.58 16.77
CA GLU A 297 1.27 -6.80 16.35
C GLU A 297 0.90 -8.04 17.20
N PRO A 298 1.09 -9.27 16.68
CA PRO A 298 0.83 -10.50 17.42
C PRO A 298 1.57 -10.57 18.77
N GLU A 299 0.98 -11.19 19.79
CA GLU A 299 1.60 -11.27 21.14
C GLU A 299 2.93 -12.04 21.17
N THR A 300 3.12 -12.95 20.21
CA THR A 300 4.37 -13.69 20.02
C THR A 300 5.49 -12.84 19.43
N SER A 301 5.16 -11.68 18.86
CA SER A 301 6.11 -10.76 18.26
C SER A 301 6.90 -10.01 19.32
N GLU A 302 8.21 -9.90 19.11
CA GLU A 302 9.09 -9.10 19.96
C GLU A 302 8.72 -7.61 19.90
N VAL A 303 8.27 -7.14 18.73
CA VAL A 303 7.78 -5.76 18.53
C VAL A 303 6.67 -5.43 19.52
N TYR A 304 5.73 -6.37 19.69
CA TYR A 304 4.63 -6.23 20.64
C TYR A 304 5.11 -6.18 22.08
N GLN A 305 6.03 -7.08 22.46
CA GLN A 305 6.52 -7.16 23.83
C GLN A 305 7.28 -5.89 24.23
N GLN A 306 8.11 -5.36 23.35
CA GLN A 306 8.81 -4.09 23.56
C GLN A 306 7.85 -2.91 23.61
N ALA A 307 6.90 -2.83 22.67
CA ALA A 307 5.89 -1.78 22.65
C ALA A 307 5.04 -1.82 23.93
N LYS A 308 4.62 -3.00 24.39
CA LYS A 308 3.87 -3.18 25.63
C LYS A 308 4.66 -2.73 26.85
N LEU A 309 5.97 -3.01 26.88
CA LEU A 309 6.84 -2.58 27.97
C LEU A 309 6.98 -1.07 28.03
N LYS A 310 7.22 -0.41 26.88
CA LYS A 310 7.27 1.06 26.77
C LYS A 310 5.93 1.71 27.11
N ALA A 311 4.84 1.15 26.59
CA ALA A 311 3.50 1.63 26.88
C ALA A 311 3.23 1.62 28.39
N LYS A 312 3.56 0.53 29.11
CA LYS A 312 3.40 0.49 30.57
C LYS A 312 4.19 1.57 31.31
N GLN A 313 5.40 1.89 30.85
CA GLN A 313 6.22 2.96 31.44
C GLN A 313 5.66 4.36 31.18
N GLU A 314 5.01 4.55 30.03
CA GLU A 314 4.46 5.84 29.62
C GLU A 314 3.01 6.06 30.08
N VAL A 315 2.25 5.00 30.37
CA VAL A 315 0.91 5.10 30.98
C VAL A 315 1.00 5.79 32.35
N ASP A 316 2.05 5.50 33.12
CA ASP A 316 2.34 6.22 34.38
C ASP A 316 2.56 7.73 34.15
N ASN A 317 2.93 8.14 32.93
CA ASN A 317 3.12 9.54 32.54
C ASN A 317 1.85 10.18 31.94
N GLY A 318 0.72 9.48 31.92
CA GLY A 318 -0.57 9.98 31.43
C GLY A 318 -0.84 9.79 29.94
N MET A 319 -0.03 9.00 29.23
CA MET A 319 -0.28 8.63 27.83
C MET A 319 -1.33 7.53 27.73
N LEU A 320 -2.23 7.63 26.76
CA LEU A 320 -3.32 6.68 26.55
C LEU A 320 -2.97 5.70 25.44
N TYR A 321 -2.80 4.43 25.80
CA TYR A 321 -2.57 3.34 24.85
C TYR A 321 -3.76 2.40 24.77
N LEU A 322 -3.96 1.82 23.59
CA LEU A 322 -5.04 0.87 23.31
C LEU A 322 -4.45 -0.49 22.97
N GLU A 323 -4.97 -1.52 23.62
CA GLU A 323 -4.66 -2.92 23.37
C GLU A 323 -5.76 -3.56 22.52
N TRP A 324 -5.34 -4.18 21.41
CA TRP A 324 -6.23 -4.91 20.53
C TRP A 324 -6.34 -6.38 20.96
N ILE A 325 -7.53 -6.78 21.43
CA ILE A 325 -7.74 -8.07 22.10
C ILE A 325 -7.87 -9.23 21.10
N ASN A 326 -8.68 -9.06 20.05
CA ASN A 326 -9.03 -10.15 19.13
C ASN A 326 -8.01 -10.35 17.98
N LYS A 327 -6.83 -9.76 18.09
CA LYS A 327 -5.77 -9.80 17.06
C LYS A 327 -5.22 -11.20 16.75
N LYS A 328 -5.26 -12.14 17.70
CA LYS A 328 -4.74 -13.51 17.51
C LYS A 328 -5.42 -14.27 16.36
N ASN A 329 -6.67 -13.93 16.08
CA ASN A 329 -7.47 -14.61 15.07
C ASN A 329 -7.24 -14.04 13.66
N ILE A 330 -6.58 -12.89 13.53
CA ILE A 330 -6.44 -12.15 12.29
C ILE A 330 -4.98 -12.24 11.84
N LYS A 331 -4.74 -12.99 10.76
CA LYS A 331 -3.41 -13.09 10.14
C LYS A 331 -3.33 -12.11 8.98
N ASN A 332 -2.30 -11.28 8.98
CA ASN A 332 -2.04 -10.39 7.85
C ASN A 332 -1.66 -11.21 6.60
N LEU A 333 -2.35 -10.92 5.50
CA LEU A 333 -2.26 -11.67 4.25
C LEU A 333 -1.21 -11.10 3.28
N SER A 334 -0.83 -9.84 3.43
CA SER A 334 0.18 -9.18 2.61
C SER A 334 1.59 -9.49 3.08
N ARG A 335 2.49 -9.76 2.12
CA ARG A 335 3.93 -9.94 2.32
C ARG A 335 4.68 -8.61 2.38
N LEU A 336 4.29 -7.63 1.56
CA LEU A 336 4.94 -6.33 1.51
C LEU A 336 3.95 -5.24 1.07
N VAL A 337 3.98 -4.08 1.73
CA VAL A 337 3.26 -2.88 1.32
C VAL A 337 4.27 -1.77 1.05
N VAL A 338 4.33 -1.31 -0.20
CA VAL A 338 5.22 -0.23 -0.63
C VAL A 338 4.38 0.94 -1.10
N ARG A 339 4.74 2.16 -0.67
CA ARG A 339 4.15 3.41 -1.19
C ARG A 339 5.26 4.23 -1.86
N PRO A 340 5.61 3.93 -3.13
CA PRO A 340 6.67 4.68 -3.79
C PRO A 340 6.17 6.01 -4.39
N HIS A 341 4.87 6.10 -4.67
CA HIS A 341 4.23 7.22 -5.37
C HIS A 341 3.57 8.22 -4.41
N THR A 342 3.49 9.49 -4.84
CA THR A 342 2.76 10.56 -4.12
C THR A 342 1.30 10.67 -4.54
N ASP A 343 0.93 9.99 -5.63
CA ASP A 343 -0.42 9.96 -6.19
C ASP A 343 -0.82 8.52 -6.59
N ALA A 344 -2.03 8.35 -7.12
CA ALA A 344 -2.61 7.06 -7.48
C ALA A 344 -1.71 6.22 -8.39
N VAL A 345 -1.65 4.90 -8.14
CA VAL A 345 -0.85 3.96 -8.94
C VAL A 345 -1.75 3.20 -9.92
N TYR A 346 -1.66 3.56 -11.20
CA TYR A 346 -2.47 2.96 -12.25
C TYR A 346 -1.98 1.57 -12.67
N HIS A 347 -0.67 1.40 -12.81
CA HIS A 347 -0.12 0.11 -13.22
C HIS A 347 1.18 -0.20 -12.49
N ALA A 348 1.36 -1.49 -12.20
CA ALA A 348 2.59 -2.03 -11.66
C ALA A 348 2.82 -3.41 -12.29
N CYS A 349 4.08 -3.73 -12.56
CA CYS A 349 4.47 -5.01 -13.13
C CYS A 349 5.78 -5.52 -12.52
N PHE A 350 5.90 -6.85 -12.41
CA PHE A 350 7.15 -7.52 -12.12
C PHE A 350 8.05 -7.53 -13.34
N SER A 351 9.35 -7.52 -13.10
CA SER A 351 10.34 -7.96 -14.08
C SER A 351 10.21 -9.45 -14.35
N GLU A 352 10.66 -9.91 -15.51
CA GLU A 352 10.55 -11.31 -15.92
C GLU A 352 11.33 -12.24 -14.99
N ASN A 353 12.43 -11.74 -14.41
CA ASN A 353 13.17 -12.44 -13.37
C ASN A 353 12.54 -12.37 -11.95
N GLY A 354 11.46 -11.62 -11.76
CA GLY A 354 10.76 -11.43 -10.48
C GLY A 354 11.49 -10.60 -9.42
N GLN A 355 12.66 -10.03 -9.73
CA GLN A 355 13.51 -9.32 -8.75
C GLN A 355 13.16 -7.84 -8.58
N ARG A 356 12.62 -7.21 -9.62
CA ARG A 356 12.29 -5.78 -9.66
C ARG A 356 10.81 -5.59 -9.94
N ILE A 357 10.26 -4.50 -9.44
CA ILE A 357 8.91 -4.04 -9.76
C ILE A 357 9.05 -2.65 -10.37
N ALA A 358 8.37 -2.43 -11.48
CA ALA A 358 8.19 -1.11 -12.07
C ALA A 358 6.74 -0.68 -11.84
N SER A 359 6.56 0.56 -11.42
CA SER A 359 5.24 1.14 -11.19
C SER A 359 5.14 2.54 -11.78
N CYS A 360 3.93 2.86 -12.22
CA CYS A 360 3.61 4.14 -12.80
C CYS A 360 2.21 4.59 -12.38
N GLY A 361 2.00 5.91 -12.35
CA GLY A 361 0.76 6.47 -11.84
C GLY A 361 0.52 7.92 -12.23
N ALA A 362 -0.40 8.54 -11.49
CA ALA A 362 -0.82 9.93 -11.68
C ALA A 362 0.29 10.94 -11.31
N ASP A 363 1.28 10.53 -10.52
CA ASP A 363 2.44 11.37 -10.16
C ASP A 363 3.43 11.59 -11.31
N LYS A 364 3.15 11.01 -12.49
CA LYS A 364 3.89 11.20 -13.76
C LYS A 364 5.29 10.57 -13.73
N THR A 365 5.61 9.83 -12.67
CA THR A 365 6.90 9.18 -12.48
C THR A 365 6.83 7.70 -12.81
N LEU A 366 7.97 7.17 -13.26
CA LEU A 366 8.26 5.75 -13.29
C LEU A 366 9.16 5.45 -12.09
N GLN A 367 8.66 4.62 -11.18
CA GLN A 367 9.41 4.15 -10.02
C GLN A 367 9.82 2.70 -10.26
N VAL A 368 11.09 2.37 -10.02
CA VAL A 368 11.60 1.00 -10.06
C VAL A 368 12.19 0.67 -8.71
N PHE A 369 11.77 -0.43 -8.11
CA PHE A 369 12.20 -0.86 -6.79
C PHE A 369 12.39 -2.37 -6.71
N LYS A 370 13.11 -2.84 -5.68
CA LYS A 370 13.35 -4.27 -5.46
C LYS A 370 12.07 -4.94 -4.96
N ALA A 371 11.68 -6.06 -5.57
CA ALA A 371 10.43 -6.76 -5.25
C ALA A 371 10.40 -7.32 -3.81
N GLU A 372 11.56 -7.68 -3.27
CA GLU A 372 11.65 -8.31 -1.95
C GLU A 372 11.58 -7.31 -0.80
N THR A 373 12.22 -6.15 -0.93
CA THR A 373 12.44 -5.19 0.16
C THR A 373 11.68 -3.88 -0.02
N GLY A 374 11.24 -3.55 -1.24
CA GLY A 374 10.65 -2.25 -1.55
C GLY A 374 11.67 -1.13 -1.67
N GLU A 375 12.97 -1.43 -1.69
CA GLU A 375 14.03 -0.43 -1.83
C GLU A 375 13.97 0.25 -3.20
N LYS A 376 13.93 1.59 -3.19
CA LYS A 376 13.88 2.42 -4.40
C LYS A 376 15.21 2.31 -5.15
N LEU A 377 15.15 1.86 -6.40
CA LEU A 377 16.31 1.78 -7.30
C LEU A 377 16.39 2.97 -8.23
N LEU A 378 15.26 3.32 -8.88
CA LEU A 378 15.18 4.43 -9.82
C LEU A 378 13.89 5.22 -9.62
N GLU A 379 14.04 6.54 -9.69
CA GLU A 379 12.95 7.50 -9.77
C GLU A 379 13.14 8.34 -11.04
N ILE A 380 12.25 8.13 -12.00
CA ILE A 380 12.35 8.75 -13.32
C ILE A 380 11.09 9.58 -13.55
N LYS A 381 11.26 10.88 -13.83
CA LYS A 381 10.16 11.70 -14.34
C LYS A 381 9.89 11.29 -15.79
N ALA A 382 8.95 10.37 -15.96
CA ALA A 382 8.76 9.69 -17.23
C ALA A 382 8.03 10.60 -18.23
N HIS A 383 6.95 11.24 -17.81
CA HIS A 383 6.08 12.04 -18.68
C HIS A 383 5.68 13.37 -18.03
N GLU A 384 5.13 14.28 -18.85
CA GLU A 384 4.59 15.56 -18.36
C GLU A 384 3.14 15.42 -17.85
N ASP A 385 2.49 14.32 -18.24
CA ASP A 385 1.15 13.92 -17.81
C ASP A 385 1.16 12.52 -17.21
N GLU A 386 -0.01 12.07 -16.75
CA GLU A 386 -0.19 10.81 -16.04
C GLU A 386 0.24 9.60 -16.87
N VAL A 387 0.88 8.61 -16.23
CA VAL A 387 1.38 7.41 -16.90
C VAL A 387 0.42 6.26 -16.66
N LEU A 388 -0.25 5.82 -17.73
CA LEU A 388 -1.36 4.86 -17.65
C LEU A 388 -0.87 3.41 -17.53
N CYS A 389 0.23 3.06 -18.21
CA CYS A 389 0.76 1.70 -18.21
C CYS A 389 2.29 1.70 -18.36
N CYS A 390 2.92 0.68 -17.78
CA CYS A 390 4.34 0.40 -17.90
C CYS A 390 4.58 -1.11 -18.10
N ALA A 391 5.63 -1.49 -18.81
CA ALA A 391 5.97 -2.90 -19.02
C ALA A 391 7.48 -3.11 -19.13
N PHE A 392 7.97 -4.23 -18.59
CA PHE A 392 9.34 -4.69 -18.81
C PHE A 392 9.48 -5.44 -20.14
N SER A 393 10.64 -5.29 -20.76
CA SER A 393 11.08 -6.16 -21.86
C SER A 393 11.43 -7.55 -21.35
N THR A 394 11.42 -8.57 -22.22
CA THR A 394 11.85 -9.97 -21.91
C THR A 394 13.17 -10.09 -21.18
N ASP A 395 14.12 -9.21 -21.50
CA ASP A 395 15.48 -9.26 -20.96
C ASP A 395 15.64 -8.38 -19.71
N ASP A 396 14.55 -7.79 -19.23
CA ASP A 396 14.50 -6.79 -18.15
C ASP A 396 15.44 -5.60 -18.36
N ARG A 397 15.89 -5.35 -19.59
CA ARG A 397 16.81 -4.26 -19.94
C ARG A 397 16.06 -2.95 -20.16
N PHE A 398 14.89 -3.02 -20.80
CA PHE A 398 14.11 -1.84 -21.15
C PHE A 398 12.78 -1.83 -20.43
N ILE A 399 12.29 -0.62 -20.15
CA ILE A 399 10.95 -0.37 -19.62
C ILE A 399 10.26 0.57 -20.60
N ALA A 400 9.07 0.19 -21.08
CA ALA A 400 8.21 1.09 -21.84
C ALA A 400 7.22 1.74 -20.89
N THR A 401 6.97 3.03 -21.11
CA THR A 401 5.90 3.79 -20.44
C THR A 401 5.02 4.45 -21.48
N CYS A 402 3.72 4.46 -21.22
CA CYS A 402 2.74 5.14 -22.07
C CYS A 402 1.79 6.00 -21.24
N SER A 403 1.44 7.17 -21.77
CA SER A 403 0.85 8.26 -21.00
C SER A 403 -0.31 8.95 -21.73
N VAL A 404 -1.03 9.77 -20.97
CA VAL A 404 -2.02 10.73 -21.46
C VAL A 404 -1.40 11.74 -22.44
N ASP A 405 -0.09 11.99 -22.34
CA ASP A 405 0.66 12.88 -23.26
C ASP A 405 0.78 12.35 -24.70
N LYS A 406 0.18 11.18 -24.99
CA LYS A 406 0.13 10.50 -26.30
C LYS A 406 1.47 9.90 -26.74
N LYS A 407 2.49 9.94 -25.89
CA LYS A 407 3.83 9.44 -26.18
C LYS A 407 4.06 8.07 -25.58
N VAL A 408 4.92 7.32 -26.23
CA VAL A 408 5.47 6.07 -25.70
C VAL A 408 6.97 6.26 -25.54
N LYS A 409 7.47 6.13 -24.33
CA LYS A 409 8.90 6.31 -24.01
C LYS A 409 9.51 5.00 -23.57
N ILE A 410 10.76 4.80 -23.94
CA ILE A 410 11.54 3.62 -23.59
C ILE A 410 12.73 4.05 -22.76
N TRP A 411 12.85 3.42 -21.60
CA TRP A 411 13.86 3.69 -20.60
C TRP A 411 14.79 2.50 -20.46
N ASP A 412 16.07 2.78 -20.25
CA ASP A 412 16.99 1.76 -19.76
C ASP A 412 16.73 1.52 -18.27
N SER A 413 16.38 0.29 -17.91
CA SER A 413 16.03 -0.11 -16.54
C SER A 413 17.18 -0.01 -15.53
N MET A 414 18.42 0.12 -15.99
CA MET A 414 19.61 0.18 -15.13
C MET A 414 20.09 1.61 -14.90
N THR A 415 20.01 2.45 -15.94
CA THR A 415 20.53 3.82 -15.90
C THR A 415 19.43 4.87 -15.74
N GLY A 416 18.18 4.51 -16.01
CA GLY A 416 17.05 5.43 -16.06
C GLY A 416 17.12 6.46 -17.19
N LYS A 417 18.00 6.25 -18.17
CA LYS A 417 18.13 7.14 -19.33
C LYS A 417 17.07 6.81 -20.38
N LEU A 418 16.55 7.86 -21.01
CA LEU A 418 15.65 7.75 -22.15
C LEU A 418 16.42 7.21 -23.37
N VAL A 419 15.92 6.11 -23.94
CA VAL A 419 16.49 5.45 -25.12
C VAL A 419 15.76 5.91 -26.38
N HIS A 420 14.43 5.75 -26.40
CA HIS A 420 13.58 6.13 -27.53
C HIS A 420 12.29 6.78 -27.07
N THR A 421 11.76 7.67 -27.91
CA THR A 421 10.43 8.27 -27.78
C THR A 421 9.69 8.08 -29.09
N TYR A 422 8.50 7.51 -29.02
CA TYR A 422 7.59 7.33 -30.15
C TYR A 422 6.39 8.27 -29.99
N GLU A 423 6.18 9.12 -30.99
CA GLU A 423 5.10 10.11 -31.09
C GLU A 423 4.33 9.92 -32.41
N GLU A 424 3.43 8.93 -32.45
CA GLU A 424 2.52 8.77 -33.59
C GLU A 424 1.04 8.62 -33.21
N HIS A 425 0.73 8.31 -31.95
CA HIS A 425 -0.65 8.18 -31.52
C HIS A 425 -1.33 9.56 -31.45
N SER A 426 -2.58 9.63 -31.92
CA SER A 426 -3.33 10.89 -31.90
C SER A 426 -4.06 11.13 -30.59
N GLU A 427 -4.20 10.10 -29.75
CA GLU A 427 -4.81 10.17 -28.42
C GLU A 427 -3.98 9.41 -27.37
N GLN A 428 -4.40 9.47 -26.11
CA GLN A 428 -3.70 8.80 -25.01
C GLN A 428 -3.51 7.30 -25.26
N VAL A 429 -2.39 6.77 -24.79
CA VAL A 429 -2.03 5.36 -24.97
C VAL A 429 -2.30 4.63 -23.66
N ASN A 430 -3.31 3.76 -23.66
CA ASN A 430 -3.84 3.12 -22.45
C ASN A 430 -3.03 1.90 -22.02
N CYS A 431 -2.43 1.16 -22.95
CA CYS A 431 -1.69 -0.06 -22.65
C CYS A 431 -0.46 -0.21 -23.55
N CYS A 432 0.62 -0.70 -22.96
CA CYS A 432 1.84 -1.08 -23.65
C CYS A 432 2.30 -2.46 -23.17
N HIS A 433 2.68 -3.35 -24.08
CA HIS A 433 3.16 -4.67 -23.72
C HIS A 433 4.26 -5.15 -24.67
N PHE A 434 5.33 -5.72 -24.10
CA PHE A 434 6.41 -6.32 -24.87
C PHE A 434 6.07 -7.75 -25.26
N THR A 435 6.77 -8.26 -26.28
CA THR A 435 6.85 -9.69 -26.60
C THR A 435 7.39 -10.50 -25.42
N ASN A 436 7.09 -11.79 -25.35
CA ASN A 436 7.55 -12.69 -24.27
C ASN A 436 8.84 -13.45 -24.62
N ASN A 437 9.15 -13.68 -25.91
CA ASN A 437 10.38 -14.35 -26.33
C ASN A 437 11.48 -13.36 -26.73
N SER A 438 12.72 -13.68 -26.34
CA SER A 438 13.93 -12.87 -26.64
C SER A 438 14.29 -12.79 -28.12
N HIS A 439 13.68 -13.62 -28.99
CA HIS A 439 13.99 -13.66 -30.42
C HIS A 439 13.57 -12.41 -31.19
N ARG A 440 12.54 -11.67 -30.74
CA ARG A 440 12.06 -10.45 -31.39
C ARG A 440 11.52 -9.49 -30.34
N LEU A 441 12.21 -8.38 -30.11
CA LEU A 441 11.73 -7.31 -29.23
C LEU A 441 10.73 -6.42 -29.97
N LEU A 442 9.45 -6.76 -29.87
CA LEU A 442 8.36 -5.89 -30.35
C LEU A 442 7.60 -5.32 -29.16
N LEU A 443 7.09 -4.11 -29.34
CA LEU A 443 6.20 -3.43 -28.40
C LEU A 443 4.84 -3.23 -29.06
N ALA A 444 3.78 -3.72 -28.43
CA ALA A 444 2.41 -3.42 -28.82
C ALA A 444 1.87 -2.26 -27.99
N THR A 445 1.22 -1.30 -28.64
CA THR A 445 0.59 -0.17 -27.98
C THR A 445 -0.87 -0.05 -28.40
N ALA A 446 -1.73 0.19 -27.43
CA ALA A 446 -3.17 0.36 -27.59
C ALA A 446 -3.58 1.76 -27.13
N SER A 447 -4.35 2.47 -27.96
CA SER A 447 -4.71 3.87 -27.71
C SER A 447 -6.22 4.11 -27.86
N SER A 448 -6.65 5.23 -27.29
CA SER A 448 -7.99 5.78 -27.47
C SER A 448 -8.25 6.29 -28.89
N ASP A 449 -7.23 6.34 -29.76
CA ASP A 449 -7.37 6.64 -31.19
C ASP A 449 -7.99 5.50 -32.02
N CYS A 450 -8.43 4.41 -31.37
CA CYS A 450 -8.97 3.19 -31.96
C CYS A 450 -7.93 2.34 -32.73
N LEU A 451 -6.64 2.65 -32.62
CA LEU A 451 -5.57 1.95 -33.31
C LEU A 451 -4.74 1.10 -32.35
N LEU A 452 -4.17 0.05 -32.92
CA LEU A 452 -3.06 -0.68 -32.32
C LEU A 452 -1.81 -0.46 -33.17
N LYS A 453 -0.69 -0.18 -32.52
CA LYS A 453 0.60 -0.05 -33.20
C LYS A 453 1.58 -1.11 -32.69
N LEU A 454 2.38 -1.64 -33.60
CA LEU A 454 3.51 -2.50 -33.29
C LEU A 454 4.80 -1.76 -33.61
N TRP A 455 5.68 -1.69 -32.63
CA TRP A 455 6.98 -1.04 -32.71
C TRP A 455 8.08 -2.09 -32.69
N ASP A 456 9.09 -1.89 -33.51
CA ASP A 456 10.34 -2.64 -33.45
C ASP A 456 11.38 -1.75 -32.78
N LEU A 457 11.96 -2.20 -31.66
CA LEU A 457 12.92 -1.39 -30.91
C LEU A 457 14.19 -1.08 -31.71
N ASN A 458 14.50 -1.88 -32.73
CA ASN A 458 15.64 -1.63 -33.60
C ASN A 458 15.37 -0.52 -34.63
N GLN A 459 14.12 -0.09 -34.75
CA GLN A 459 13.69 0.93 -35.70
C GLN A 459 13.10 2.13 -34.97
N THR A 460 13.25 3.31 -35.59
CA THR A 460 12.71 4.56 -35.06
C THR A 460 11.25 4.79 -35.47
N GLU A 461 10.77 4.06 -36.48
CA GLU A 461 9.41 4.20 -37.02
C GLU A 461 8.49 3.06 -36.57
N CYS A 462 7.19 3.30 -36.60
CA CYS A 462 6.19 2.25 -36.37
C CYS A 462 6.27 1.18 -37.45
N ARG A 463 6.37 -0.08 -37.03
CA ARG A 463 6.47 -1.23 -37.94
C ARG A 463 5.12 -1.55 -38.59
N ASN A 464 4.05 -1.56 -37.80
CA ASN A 464 2.71 -1.87 -38.28
C ASN A 464 1.65 -1.05 -37.53
N THR A 465 0.66 -0.53 -38.26
CA THR A 465 -0.57 0.06 -37.69
C THR A 465 -1.75 -0.83 -38.05
N MET A 466 -2.48 -1.33 -37.05
CA MET A 466 -3.59 -2.26 -37.21
C MET A 466 -4.92 -1.50 -37.07
N PHE A 467 -5.75 -1.60 -38.10
CA PHE A 467 -7.07 -0.95 -38.16
C PHE A 467 -8.17 -1.97 -37.93
N GLY A 468 -9.17 -1.62 -37.12
CA GLY A 468 -10.39 -2.41 -37.04
C GLY A 468 -11.23 -2.22 -35.78
N HIS A 469 -10.73 -1.59 -34.73
CA HIS A 469 -11.57 -1.20 -33.59
C HIS A 469 -12.37 0.06 -33.91
N THR A 470 -13.60 0.14 -33.39
CA THR A 470 -14.48 1.29 -33.61
C THR A 470 -14.50 2.26 -32.44
N ASN A 471 -13.88 1.89 -31.31
CA ASN A 471 -13.77 2.70 -30.10
C ASN A 471 -12.41 2.45 -29.42
N SER A 472 -12.11 3.18 -28.36
CA SER A 472 -10.84 3.12 -27.62
C SER A 472 -10.40 1.70 -27.32
N VAL A 473 -9.12 1.41 -27.58
CA VAL A 473 -8.51 0.13 -27.21
C VAL A 473 -7.92 0.29 -25.81
N ASN A 474 -8.46 -0.49 -24.87
CA ASN A 474 -8.12 -0.36 -23.46
C ASN A 474 -6.89 -1.21 -23.11
N HIS A 475 -6.77 -2.40 -23.70
CA HIS A 475 -5.72 -3.35 -23.34
C HIS A 475 -5.28 -4.18 -24.54
N CYS A 476 -4.00 -4.54 -24.56
CA CYS A 476 -3.43 -5.46 -25.55
C CYS A 476 -2.38 -6.36 -24.90
N ARG A 477 -2.34 -7.64 -25.30
CA ARG A 477 -1.36 -8.60 -24.77
C ARG A 477 -0.93 -9.59 -25.83
N PHE A 478 0.37 -9.81 -25.95
CA PHE A 478 0.93 -10.84 -26.83
C PHE A 478 0.56 -12.22 -26.30
N SER A 479 0.35 -13.17 -27.22
CA SER A 479 0.24 -14.57 -26.86
C SER A 479 1.57 -15.08 -26.29
N PRO A 480 1.57 -16.13 -25.46
CA PRO A 480 2.81 -16.73 -24.94
C PRO A 480 3.80 -17.17 -26.04
N ASP A 481 3.31 -17.47 -27.25
CA ASP A 481 4.12 -17.86 -28.40
C ASP A 481 4.50 -16.69 -29.35
N ASP A 482 4.13 -15.46 -29.00
CA ASP A 482 4.31 -14.21 -29.77
C ASP A 482 3.79 -14.21 -31.21
N LYS A 483 2.97 -15.20 -31.60
CA LYS A 483 2.39 -15.25 -32.95
C LYS A 483 1.11 -14.42 -33.05
N LEU A 484 0.38 -14.28 -31.96
CA LEU A 484 -0.87 -13.56 -31.90
C LEU A 484 -0.78 -12.38 -30.94
N LEU A 485 -1.53 -11.33 -31.25
CA LEU A 485 -1.79 -10.23 -30.34
C LEU A 485 -3.29 -10.22 -30.02
N ALA A 486 -3.64 -10.32 -28.74
CA ALA A 486 -5.00 -10.08 -28.28
C ALA A 486 -5.19 -8.59 -28.01
N SER A 487 -6.38 -8.09 -28.34
CA SER A 487 -6.76 -6.69 -28.16
C SER A 487 -8.18 -6.57 -27.68
N CYS A 488 -8.37 -5.66 -26.72
CA CYS A 488 -9.57 -5.53 -25.91
C CYS A 488 -10.02 -4.06 -25.92
N SER A 489 -11.25 -3.81 -26.38
CA SER A 489 -11.75 -2.45 -26.66
C SER A 489 -13.08 -2.15 -25.97
N ALA A 490 -13.33 -0.86 -25.77
CA ALA A 490 -14.61 -0.30 -25.37
C ALA A 490 -15.72 -0.53 -26.42
N ASP A 491 -15.37 -0.93 -27.66
CA ASP A 491 -16.34 -1.33 -28.66
C ASP A 491 -17.05 -2.66 -28.33
N GLY A 492 -16.64 -3.34 -27.27
CA GLY A 492 -17.21 -4.60 -26.80
C GLY A 492 -16.73 -5.82 -27.58
N THR A 493 -15.61 -5.69 -28.28
CA THR A 493 -14.97 -6.76 -29.03
C THR A 493 -13.63 -7.17 -28.44
N LEU A 494 -13.35 -8.46 -28.57
CA LEU A 494 -12.04 -9.06 -28.38
C LEU A 494 -11.52 -9.48 -29.76
N LYS A 495 -10.40 -8.91 -30.20
CA LYS A 495 -9.80 -9.23 -31.50
C LYS A 495 -8.43 -9.87 -31.36
N PHE A 496 -8.13 -10.79 -32.26
CA PHE A 496 -6.84 -11.43 -32.41
C PHE A 496 -6.19 -11.04 -33.72
N TRP A 497 -4.94 -10.58 -33.64
CA TRP A 497 -4.14 -10.16 -34.78
C TRP A 497 -2.96 -11.11 -34.96
N ASP A 498 -2.61 -11.42 -36.20
CA ASP A 498 -1.37 -12.12 -36.49
C ASP A 498 -0.21 -11.13 -36.51
N VAL A 499 0.79 -11.34 -35.64
CA VAL A 499 1.91 -10.40 -35.42
C VAL A 499 2.80 -10.27 -36.65
N LYS A 500 2.91 -11.33 -37.47
CA LYS A 500 3.77 -11.30 -38.67
C LYS A 500 3.13 -10.53 -39.82
N SER A 501 1.83 -10.71 -40.02
CA SER A 501 1.10 -10.11 -41.13
C SER A 501 0.36 -8.82 -40.76
N ALA A 502 0.21 -8.54 -39.46
CA ALA A 502 -0.60 -7.47 -38.88
C ALA A 502 -2.07 -7.47 -39.33
N ASN A 503 -2.57 -8.63 -39.76
CA ASN A 503 -3.96 -8.79 -40.19
C ASN A 503 -4.84 -9.27 -39.03
N GLU A 504 -6.10 -8.86 -39.07
CA GLU A 504 -7.14 -9.38 -38.19
C GLU A 504 -7.36 -10.87 -38.50
N ARG A 505 -7.13 -11.74 -37.52
CA ARG A 505 -7.35 -13.18 -37.64
C ARG A 505 -8.75 -13.57 -37.22
N LYS A 506 -9.23 -13.01 -36.10
CA LYS A 506 -10.52 -13.33 -35.49
C LYS A 506 -11.06 -12.15 -34.68
N SER A 507 -12.38 -12.03 -34.63
CA SER A 507 -13.09 -11.09 -33.75
C SER A 507 -14.23 -11.78 -33.03
N ILE A 508 -14.32 -11.57 -31.71
CA ILE A 508 -15.36 -12.06 -30.83
C ILE A 508 -16.14 -10.86 -30.29
N LYS A 509 -17.46 -10.82 -30.47
CA LYS A 509 -18.33 -9.75 -29.98
C LYS A 509 -18.90 -10.13 -28.62
N VAL A 510 -18.27 -9.64 -27.55
CA VAL A 510 -18.66 -9.93 -26.17
C VAL A 510 -20.02 -9.30 -25.82
N LYS A 511 -20.37 -8.17 -26.46
CA LYS A 511 -21.68 -7.51 -26.35
C LYS A 511 -22.88 -8.45 -26.49
N GLN A 512 -22.78 -9.50 -27.32
CA GLN A 512 -23.89 -10.40 -27.58
C GLN A 512 -24.29 -11.26 -26.37
N PHE A 513 -23.37 -11.54 -25.44
CA PHE A 513 -23.64 -12.32 -24.24
C PHE A 513 -24.43 -11.54 -23.17
N PHE A 514 -24.58 -10.23 -23.32
CA PHE A 514 -25.40 -9.38 -22.43
C PHE A 514 -26.82 -9.12 -22.99
N LEU A 515 -27.07 -9.48 -24.26
CA LEU A 515 -28.37 -9.23 -24.91
C LEU A 515 -29.46 -10.24 -24.50
N SER A 516 -29.11 -11.30 -23.76
CA SER A 516 -30.05 -12.33 -23.29
C SER A 516 -30.66 -12.05 -21.90
N SER A 517 -30.26 -10.99 -21.21
CA SER A 517 -30.89 -10.53 -19.96
C SER A 517 -32.02 -9.53 -20.24
N GLU A 518 -33.13 -9.62 -19.50
CA GLU A 518 -34.40 -8.90 -19.68
C GLU A 518 -34.36 -7.36 -19.49
N GLU A 519 -33.24 -6.69 -19.79
CA GLU A 519 -33.10 -5.23 -19.69
C GLU A 519 -33.40 -4.51 -21.03
N PRO A 520 -34.07 -3.34 -21.01
CA PRO A 520 -34.54 -2.65 -22.21
C PRO A 520 -33.42 -2.16 -23.14
N GLN A 521 -33.73 -2.14 -24.44
CA GLN A 521 -32.83 -2.08 -25.59
C GLN A 521 -32.14 -0.73 -25.90
N GLU A 522 -32.01 0.21 -24.96
CA GLU A 522 -31.33 1.48 -25.24
C GLU A 522 -29.86 1.45 -24.76
N GLU A 523 -28.96 1.23 -25.71
CA GLU A 523 -27.50 1.49 -25.66
C GLU A 523 -26.73 0.92 -24.45
N MET A 524 -26.82 -0.39 -24.20
CA MET A 524 -25.87 -1.04 -23.28
C MET A 524 -24.44 -1.07 -23.87
N GLU A 525 -23.63 -0.08 -23.51
CA GLU A 525 -22.19 -0.11 -23.75
C GLU A 525 -21.52 -1.17 -22.87
N VAL A 526 -21.16 -2.31 -23.47
CA VAL A 526 -20.29 -3.31 -22.84
C VAL A 526 -18.86 -3.00 -23.21
N MET A 527 -18.10 -2.51 -22.24
CA MET A 527 -16.67 -2.26 -22.36
C MET A 527 -15.87 -3.49 -21.90
N VAL A 528 -14.93 -3.96 -22.74
CA VAL A 528 -13.94 -4.97 -22.35
C VAL A 528 -12.73 -4.21 -21.81
N LYS A 529 -12.34 -4.49 -20.56
CA LYS A 529 -11.26 -3.75 -19.88
C LYS A 529 -9.90 -4.41 -20.04
N CYS A 530 -9.75 -5.63 -19.53
CA CYS A 530 -8.50 -6.38 -19.50
C CYS A 530 -8.65 -7.73 -20.20
N CYS A 531 -7.51 -8.27 -20.62
CA CYS A 531 -7.42 -9.62 -21.12
C CYS A 531 -6.06 -10.25 -20.81
N SER A 532 -6.12 -11.51 -20.37
CA SER A 532 -4.93 -12.32 -20.06
C SER A 532 -5.05 -13.70 -20.70
N TRP A 533 -3.92 -14.17 -21.22
CA TRP A 533 -3.80 -15.50 -21.81
C TRP A 533 -3.58 -16.56 -20.73
N SER A 534 -4.06 -17.77 -20.96
CA SER A 534 -3.60 -18.93 -20.20
C SER A 534 -2.16 -19.29 -20.56
N SER A 535 -1.46 -19.98 -19.66
CA SER A 535 -0.06 -20.40 -19.86
C SER A 535 0.16 -21.30 -21.08
N ASP A 536 -0.86 -22.05 -21.50
CA ASP A 536 -0.83 -22.89 -22.71
C ASP A 536 -1.15 -22.10 -24.00
N GLY A 537 -1.58 -20.85 -23.90
CA GLY A 537 -2.02 -20.00 -25.01
C GLY A 537 -3.30 -20.45 -25.71
N SER A 538 -4.03 -21.44 -25.16
CA SER A 538 -5.25 -21.98 -25.77
C SER A 538 -6.51 -21.24 -25.32
N ARG A 539 -6.49 -20.67 -24.12
CA ARG A 539 -7.62 -19.95 -23.51
C ARG A 539 -7.27 -18.48 -23.32
N ILE A 540 -8.30 -17.65 -23.32
CA ILE A 540 -8.18 -16.23 -22.99
C ILE A 540 -9.27 -15.83 -22.00
N MET A 541 -8.86 -15.14 -20.96
CA MET A 541 -9.76 -14.56 -19.97
C MET A 541 -9.99 -13.09 -20.32
N VAL A 542 -11.24 -12.66 -20.23
CA VAL A 542 -11.65 -11.29 -20.51
C VAL A 542 -12.62 -10.82 -19.44
N ALA A 543 -12.42 -9.61 -18.94
CA ALA A 543 -13.36 -8.96 -18.04
C ALA A 543 -14.22 -7.92 -18.77
N ALA A 544 -15.53 -7.99 -18.56
CA ALA A 544 -16.48 -7.02 -19.07
C ALA A 544 -17.61 -6.77 -18.05
N LYS A 545 -17.86 -5.49 -17.73
CA LYS A 545 -18.79 -5.07 -16.67
C LYS A 545 -18.51 -5.79 -15.32
N ASN A 546 -19.43 -6.66 -14.90
CA ASN A 546 -19.39 -7.41 -13.64
C ASN A 546 -19.22 -8.92 -13.90
N LYS A 547 -18.72 -9.29 -15.09
CA LYS A 547 -18.58 -10.68 -15.52
C LYS A 547 -17.19 -10.94 -16.09
N ILE A 548 -16.72 -12.16 -15.89
CA ILE A 548 -15.51 -12.70 -16.50
C ILE A 548 -15.93 -13.79 -17.46
N PHE A 549 -15.39 -13.71 -18.68
CA PHE A 549 -15.60 -14.69 -19.72
C PHE A 549 -14.28 -15.41 -19.99
N LEU A 550 -14.34 -16.73 -20.07
CA LEU A 550 -13.23 -17.56 -20.51
C LEU A 550 -13.55 -18.08 -21.92
N PHE A 551 -12.76 -17.68 -22.92
CA PHE A 551 -12.93 -18.13 -24.30
C PHE A 551 -11.83 -19.11 -24.70
N ASP A 552 -12.18 -20.07 -25.54
CA ASP A 552 -11.21 -20.87 -26.29
C ASP A 552 -10.80 -20.13 -27.57
N VAL A 553 -9.50 -19.97 -27.78
CA VAL A 553 -8.93 -19.25 -28.92
C VAL A 553 -9.15 -20.02 -30.22
N HIS A 554 -9.21 -21.35 -30.18
CA HIS A 554 -9.38 -22.20 -31.37
C HIS A 554 -10.83 -22.24 -31.84
N THR A 555 -11.76 -22.54 -30.95
CA THR A 555 -13.20 -22.65 -31.28
C THR A 555 -13.93 -21.31 -31.25
N SER A 556 -13.36 -20.30 -30.59
CA SER A 556 -14.02 -19.01 -30.31
C SER A 556 -15.31 -19.17 -29.49
N GLY A 557 -15.48 -20.32 -28.83
CA GLY A 557 -16.59 -20.62 -27.95
C GLY A 557 -16.34 -20.10 -26.53
N LEU A 558 -17.44 -19.78 -25.84
CA LEU A 558 -17.43 -19.48 -24.41
C LEU A 558 -17.30 -20.78 -23.62
N LEU A 559 -16.26 -20.89 -22.79
CA LEU A 559 -16.02 -22.04 -21.91
C LEU A 559 -16.69 -21.87 -20.55
N ALA A 560 -16.55 -20.69 -19.95
CA ALA A 560 -17.07 -20.39 -18.62
C ALA A 560 -17.45 -18.92 -18.49
N GLU A 561 -18.50 -18.67 -17.69
CA GLU A 561 -18.97 -17.35 -17.30
C GLU A 561 -18.99 -17.25 -15.78
N ILE A 562 -18.27 -16.28 -15.23
CA ILE A 562 -18.18 -16.04 -13.79
C ILE A 562 -18.81 -14.69 -13.51
N HIS A 563 -19.78 -14.66 -12.58
CA HIS A 563 -20.46 -13.44 -12.15
C HIS A 563 -19.83 -12.92 -10.87
N THR A 564 -19.25 -11.72 -10.93
CA THR A 564 -18.74 -11.01 -9.74
C THR A 564 -19.87 -10.19 -9.09
N GLY A 565 -19.65 -9.65 -7.88
CA GLY A 565 -20.70 -8.97 -7.10
C GLY A 565 -21.59 -7.98 -7.88
N HIS A 566 -22.89 -7.94 -7.54
CA HIS A 566 -23.93 -7.25 -8.33
C HIS A 566 -23.72 -5.73 -8.55
N HIS A 567 -22.87 -5.07 -7.77
CA HIS A 567 -22.63 -3.61 -7.85
C HIS A 567 -21.17 -3.22 -8.12
N SER A 568 -20.27 -4.17 -8.42
CA SER A 568 -18.86 -3.87 -8.64
C SER A 568 -18.44 -4.13 -10.09
N THR A 569 -17.82 -3.12 -10.71
CA THR A 569 -17.19 -3.28 -12.01
C THR A 569 -15.79 -3.82 -11.84
N ILE A 570 -15.42 -4.81 -12.64
CA ILE A 570 -14.04 -5.31 -12.68
C ILE A 570 -13.17 -4.21 -13.32
N GLN A 571 -12.03 -3.91 -12.72
CA GLN A 571 -11.04 -2.96 -13.27
C GLN A 571 -9.96 -3.71 -14.05
N TYR A 572 -9.40 -4.76 -13.44
CA TYR A 572 -8.33 -5.54 -14.01
C TYR A 572 -8.44 -7.01 -13.62
N CYS A 573 -7.82 -7.87 -14.42
CA CYS A 573 -7.91 -9.30 -14.32
C CYS A 573 -6.61 -9.91 -14.83
N ASP A 574 -6.08 -10.90 -14.11
CA ASP A 574 -4.89 -11.61 -14.54
C ASP A 574 -4.95 -13.11 -14.24
N PHE A 575 -4.31 -13.90 -15.09
CA PHE A 575 -4.35 -15.35 -15.04
C PHE A 575 -3.04 -15.91 -14.51
N SER A 576 -3.11 -16.78 -13.50
CA SER A 576 -1.93 -17.43 -12.92
C SER A 576 -1.31 -18.43 -13.89
N PRO A 577 0.02 -18.42 -14.09
CA PRO A 577 0.67 -19.36 -14.99
C PRO A 577 0.65 -20.81 -14.47
N GLN A 578 0.56 -21.03 -13.15
CA GLN A 578 0.73 -22.36 -12.54
C GLN A 578 -0.57 -23.01 -12.03
N ASN A 579 -1.46 -22.28 -11.37
CA ASN A 579 -2.52 -22.88 -10.53
C ASN A 579 -3.96 -22.76 -11.08
N HIS A 580 -4.15 -22.40 -12.35
CA HIS A 580 -5.49 -22.09 -12.92
C HIS A 580 -6.31 -21.09 -12.06
N LEU A 581 -5.59 -20.27 -11.28
CA LEU A 581 -6.16 -19.20 -10.47
C LEU A 581 -6.25 -17.93 -11.31
N ALA A 582 -7.29 -17.15 -11.10
CA ALA A 582 -7.45 -15.83 -11.66
C ALA A 582 -7.56 -14.81 -10.53
N VAL A 583 -6.82 -13.71 -10.64
CA VAL A 583 -6.94 -12.57 -9.74
C VAL A 583 -7.80 -11.52 -10.43
N VAL A 584 -8.75 -10.96 -9.68
CA VAL A 584 -9.73 -10.01 -10.18
C VAL A 584 -9.74 -8.80 -9.28
N ALA A 585 -9.35 -7.65 -9.82
CA ALA A 585 -9.44 -6.37 -9.13
C ALA A 585 -10.83 -5.76 -9.36
N LEU A 586 -11.56 -5.52 -8.27
CA LEU A 586 -12.88 -4.89 -8.28
C LEU A 586 -12.79 -3.41 -7.92
N SER A 587 -13.79 -2.64 -8.34
CA SER A 587 -13.91 -1.22 -7.97
C SER A 587 -14.03 -0.98 -6.47
N GLN A 588 -14.56 -1.91 -5.68
CA GLN A 588 -14.74 -1.73 -4.23
C GLN A 588 -13.48 -2.10 -3.43
N TYR A 589 -12.29 -1.71 -3.90
CA TYR A 589 -10.97 -1.97 -3.25
C TYR A 589 -10.67 -3.44 -2.88
N CYS A 590 -11.51 -4.37 -3.36
CA CYS A 590 -11.41 -5.80 -3.12
C CYS A 590 -10.71 -6.46 -4.28
N VAL A 591 -9.81 -7.39 -3.96
CA VAL A 591 -9.19 -8.27 -4.94
C VAL A 591 -9.66 -9.68 -4.67
N GLU A 592 -10.35 -10.28 -5.63
CA GLU A 592 -10.88 -11.63 -5.50
C GLU A 592 -9.98 -12.63 -6.22
N LEU A 593 -9.75 -13.77 -5.59
CA LEU A 593 -9.05 -14.90 -6.19
C LEU A 593 -10.07 -15.98 -6.57
N TRP A 594 -10.11 -16.34 -7.84
CA TRP A 594 -11.03 -17.32 -8.41
C TRP A 594 -10.29 -18.54 -8.89
N ASN A 595 -10.88 -19.72 -8.69
CA ASN A 595 -10.43 -20.92 -9.36
C ASN A 595 -11.25 -21.10 -10.64
N MET A 596 -10.56 -21.14 -11.77
CA MET A 596 -11.21 -21.14 -13.08
C MET A 596 -11.83 -22.47 -13.45
N ASP A 597 -11.34 -23.58 -12.91
CA ASP A 597 -11.91 -24.91 -13.18
C ASP A 597 -13.22 -25.12 -12.41
N SER A 598 -13.32 -24.61 -11.18
CA SER A 598 -14.52 -24.71 -10.35
C SER A 598 -15.49 -23.55 -10.51
N CYS A 599 -15.05 -22.42 -11.09
CA CYS A 599 -15.78 -21.16 -11.12
C CYS A 599 -16.24 -20.71 -9.72
N LEU A 600 -15.48 -21.10 -8.69
CA LEU A 600 -15.74 -20.72 -7.31
C LEU A 600 -14.68 -19.73 -6.84
N LYS A 601 -15.14 -18.78 -6.04
CA LYS A 601 -14.29 -17.85 -5.31
C LYS A 601 -13.49 -18.63 -4.26
N VAL A 602 -12.17 -18.48 -4.30
CA VAL A 602 -11.22 -19.15 -3.39
C VAL A 602 -10.89 -18.25 -2.21
N ALA A 603 -10.62 -16.96 -2.48
CA ALA A 603 -10.22 -16.03 -1.44
C ALA A 603 -10.62 -14.58 -1.74
N ASP A 604 -10.73 -13.81 -0.66
CA ASP A 604 -10.88 -12.37 -0.65
C ASP A 604 -9.62 -11.72 -0.10
N CYS A 605 -8.98 -10.89 -0.92
CA CYS A 605 -7.84 -10.08 -0.54
C CYS A 605 -8.35 -8.66 -0.28
N ARG A 606 -8.47 -8.33 1.01
CA ARG A 606 -8.83 -6.99 1.46
C ARG A 606 -7.61 -6.38 2.13
N GLY A 607 -7.23 -5.20 1.65
CA GLY A 607 -6.13 -4.41 2.19
C GLY A 607 -6.12 -3.00 1.62
N HIS A 608 -6.52 -2.85 0.35
CA HIS A 608 -6.58 -1.53 -0.27
C HIS A 608 -7.64 -0.63 0.33
N LEU A 609 -7.26 0.65 0.45
CA LEU A 609 -8.13 1.70 1.01
C LEU A 609 -8.97 2.37 -0.08
N SER A 610 -8.63 2.14 -1.35
CA SER A 610 -9.27 2.73 -2.52
C SER A 610 -9.23 1.77 -3.72
N TRP A 611 -9.74 2.21 -4.87
CA TRP A 611 -9.90 1.37 -6.06
C TRP A 611 -8.58 0.73 -6.47
N VAL A 612 -8.64 -0.55 -6.85
CA VAL A 612 -7.49 -1.30 -7.32
C VAL A 612 -7.49 -1.23 -8.84
N HIS A 613 -6.44 -0.64 -9.41
CA HIS A 613 -6.32 -0.42 -10.86
C HIS A 613 -5.66 -1.60 -11.56
N CYS A 614 -4.67 -2.23 -10.93
CA CYS A 614 -3.98 -3.39 -11.48
C CYS A 614 -3.82 -4.49 -10.42
N ALA A 615 -3.90 -5.73 -10.87
CA ALA A 615 -3.50 -6.88 -10.08
C ALA A 615 -2.84 -7.90 -11.01
N MET A 616 -1.59 -8.28 -10.76
CA MET A 616 -0.80 -9.11 -11.66
C MET A 616 -0.02 -10.18 -10.89
N PHE A 617 0.05 -11.39 -11.42
CA PHE A 617 0.86 -12.44 -10.83
C PHE A 617 2.36 -12.20 -11.04
N SER A 618 3.18 -12.71 -10.12
CA SER A 618 4.60 -12.90 -10.39
C SER A 618 4.78 -13.95 -11.49
N PRO A 619 5.89 -13.92 -12.27
CA PRO A 619 6.11 -14.87 -13.36
C PRO A 619 6.10 -16.35 -12.92
N ASP A 620 6.44 -16.61 -11.66
CA ASP A 620 6.38 -17.93 -11.03
C ASP A 620 4.99 -18.29 -10.44
N GLY A 621 4.06 -17.34 -10.37
CA GLY A 621 2.72 -17.52 -9.79
C GLY A 621 2.68 -17.71 -8.27
N THR A 622 3.82 -17.61 -7.57
CA THR A 622 3.89 -17.81 -6.11
C THR A 622 3.29 -16.64 -5.35
N SER A 623 3.38 -15.45 -5.92
CA SER A 623 2.85 -14.21 -5.39
C SER A 623 2.07 -13.43 -6.45
N PHE A 624 1.33 -12.41 -6.02
CA PHE A 624 0.76 -11.43 -6.93
C PHE A 624 0.89 -10.04 -6.33
N LEU A 625 1.02 -9.05 -7.20
CA LEU A 625 1.04 -7.64 -6.82
C LEU A 625 -0.32 -7.02 -7.09
N THR A 626 -0.65 -5.97 -6.36
CA THR A 626 -1.84 -5.15 -6.55
C THR A 626 -1.47 -3.68 -6.42
N SER A 627 -1.99 -2.82 -7.30
CA SER A 627 -1.77 -1.38 -7.28
C SER A 627 -3.11 -0.64 -7.16
N SER A 628 -3.12 0.47 -6.42
CA SER A 628 -4.36 1.16 -6.06
C SER A 628 -4.23 2.68 -6.02
N ASP A 629 -5.39 3.33 -6.09
CA ASP A 629 -5.60 4.75 -5.77
C ASP A 629 -5.15 5.15 -4.36
N ASP A 630 -4.99 4.20 -3.43
CA ASP A 630 -4.42 4.47 -2.11
C ASP A 630 -2.90 4.80 -2.15
N GLN A 631 -2.35 4.87 -3.37
CA GLN A 631 -0.95 5.15 -3.71
C GLN A 631 0.00 4.02 -3.33
N THR A 632 -0.54 2.87 -2.91
CA THR A 632 0.23 1.72 -2.47
C THR A 632 0.26 0.61 -3.50
N ILE A 633 1.35 -0.15 -3.45
CA ILE A 633 1.53 -1.41 -4.13
C ILE A 633 1.69 -2.47 -3.05
N ARG A 634 0.84 -3.49 -3.08
CA ARG A 634 0.89 -4.61 -2.15
C ARG A 634 1.33 -5.87 -2.85
N LEU A 635 2.17 -6.66 -2.19
CA LEU A 635 2.55 -8.01 -2.58
C LEU A 635 1.86 -9.01 -1.67
N TRP A 636 1.26 -10.03 -2.28
CA TRP A 636 0.50 -11.07 -1.61
C TRP A 636 1.08 -12.42 -1.95
N GLU A 637 1.13 -13.32 -0.98
CA GLU A 637 1.51 -14.70 -1.22
C GLU A 637 0.26 -15.54 -1.52
N THR A 638 0.22 -16.16 -2.70
CA THR A 638 -0.98 -16.85 -3.21
C THR A 638 -1.41 -17.98 -2.27
N LYS A 639 -0.48 -18.76 -1.72
CA LYS A 639 -0.78 -19.88 -0.81
C LYS A 639 -1.34 -19.40 0.53
N LYS A 640 -0.69 -18.41 1.15
CA LYS A 640 -1.11 -17.80 2.43
C LYS A 640 -2.50 -17.18 2.33
N VAL A 641 -2.82 -16.58 1.18
CA VAL A 641 -4.15 -16.02 0.88
C VAL A 641 -5.21 -17.11 0.73
N CYS A 642 -4.91 -18.21 0.03
CA CYS A 642 -5.86 -19.31 -0.18
C CYS A 642 -6.22 -20.05 1.11
N GLU A 643 -5.28 -20.20 2.05
CA GLU A 643 -5.49 -20.96 3.29
C GLU A 643 -6.30 -20.21 4.35
N ASN A 644 -6.28 -18.87 4.34
CA ASN A 644 -6.80 -18.04 5.43
C ASN A 644 -8.19 -17.42 5.16
N SER A 645 -8.85 -17.74 4.05
CA SER A 645 -10.04 -17.03 3.54
C SER A 645 -11.38 -17.32 4.25
N ALA A 646 -11.40 -17.46 5.58
CA ALA A 646 -12.60 -17.89 6.31
C ALA A 646 -13.28 -16.86 7.22
N ILE A 647 -12.81 -15.63 7.38
CA ILE A 647 -13.46 -14.66 8.29
C ILE A 647 -13.36 -13.24 7.71
N VAL A 648 -14.32 -12.83 6.89
CA VAL A 648 -14.48 -11.42 6.51
C VAL A 648 -15.90 -11.00 6.83
N LEU A 649 -16.02 -10.08 7.78
CA LEU A 649 -17.30 -9.57 8.22
C LEU A 649 -17.75 -8.42 7.31
N LYS A 650 -19.05 -8.21 7.22
CA LYS A 650 -19.61 -6.94 6.73
C LYS A 650 -19.43 -5.88 7.80
N GLN A 651 -19.48 -4.61 7.39
CA GLN A 651 -19.41 -3.47 8.31
C GLN A 651 -20.58 -3.36 9.29
N GLU A 652 -21.68 -4.08 9.04
CA GLU A 652 -22.82 -4.11 9.95
C GLU A 652 -22.53 -5.08 11.11
N ILE A 653 -22.36 -4.50 12.28
CA ILE A 653 -22.24 -5.21 13.54
C ILE A 653 -23.18 -4.62 14.57
N ASP A 654 -23.56 -5.43 15.54
CA ASP A 654 -24.17 -4.94 16.78
C ASP A 654 -23.38 -5.48 17.98
N VAL A 655 -23.33 -4.68 19.05
CA VAL A 655 -22.45 -4.93 20.18
C VAL A 655 -23.23 -4.77 21.48
N ALA A 656 -23.13 -5.78 22.34
CA ALA A 656 -23.64 -5.72 23.69
C ALA A 656 -22.49 -5.80 24.70
N PHE A 657 -22.48 -4.83 25.62
CA PHE A 657 -21.56 -4.79 26.75
C PHE A 657 -22.26 -5.32 28.00
N GLN A 658 -21.86 -6.50 28.48
CA GLN A 658 -22.14 -6.93 29.86
C GLN A 658 -20.94 -6.57 30.74
N GLU A 659 -21.16 -6.30 32.03
CA GLU A 659 -20.19 -5.72 32.98
C GLU A 659 -18.72 -6.15 32.77
N ASN A 660 -18.47 -7.41 32.44
CA ASN A 660 -17.15 -7.93 32.11
C ASN A 660 -17.03 -8.63 30.74
N GLU A 661 -18.06 -8.71 29.91
CA GLU A 661 -17.99 -9.41 28.61
C GLU A 661 -18.51 -8.55 27.46
N VAL A 662 -17.81 -8.63 26.33
CA VAL A 662 -18.22 -7.98 25.08
C VAL A 662 -18.74 -9.06 24.16
N MET A 663 -19.99 -8.95 23.75
CA MET A 663 -20.58 -9.82 22.74
C MET A 663 -20.77 -9.02 21.47
N VAL A 664 -20.17 -9.50 20.37
CA VAL A 664 -20.27 -8.88 19.06
C VAL A 664 -21.05 -9.81 18.15
N LEU A 665 -22.11 -9.29 17.56
CA LEU A 665 -22.85 -9.96 16.51
C LEU A 665 -22.43 -9.37 15.17
N ALA A 666 -21.96 -10.22 14.26
CA ALA A 666 -21.46 -9.80 12.97
C ALA A 666 -22.06 -10.64 11.83
N VAL A 667 -22.19 -9.99 10.66
CA VAL A 667 -22.63 -10.64 9.43
C VAL A 667 -21.42 -11.03 8.61
N ASP A 668 -21.36 -12.29 8.17
CA ASP A 668 -20.34 -12.84 7.29
C ASP A 668 -20.68 -12.52 5.81
N ASN A 669 -19.64 -12.37 4.98
CA ASN A 669 -19.76 -12.27 3.54
C ASN A 669 -20.33 -13.54 2.89
N ILE A 670 -20.13 -14.72 3.48
CA ILE A 670 -20.67 -16.00 2.97
C ILE A 670 -22.13 -16.23 3.42
N ARG A 671 -22.86 -15.15 3.79
CA ARG A 671 -24.28 -15.19 4.19
C ARG A 671 -24.53 -15.94 5.51
N ARG A 672 -23.61 -15.79 6.48
CA ARG A 672 -23.72 -16.37 7.82
C ARG A 672 -23.77 -15.32 8.92
N LEU A 673 -24.39 -15.64 10.05
CA LEU A 673 -24.32 -14.85 11.28
C LEU A 673 -23.27 -15.42 12.22
N GLN A 674 -22.38 -14.57 12.72
CA GLN A 674 -21.33 -14.91 13.68
C GLN A 674 -21.59 -14.19 14.99
N LEU A 675 -21.70 -14.93 16.09
CA LEU A 675 -21.66 -14.39 17.43
C LEU A 675 -20.26 -14.59 18.00
N ILE A 676 -19.60 -13.49 18.33
CA ILE A 676 -18.20 -13.44 18.73
C ILE A 676 -18.14 -12.95 20.17
N ASN A 677 -17.66 -13.80 21.07
CA ASN A 677 -17.30 -13.35 22.42
C ASN A 677 -15.93 -12.65 22.35
N GLY A 678 -15.91 -11.36 22.65
CA GLY A 678 -14.74 -10.50 22.47
C GLY A 678 -13.55 -10.81 23.37
N LYS A 679 -13.75 -11.47 24.51
CA LYS A 679 -12.66 -11.85 25.42
C LYS A 679 -12.09 -13.23 25.12
N THR A 680 -12.95 -14.19 24.83
CA THR A 680 -12.52 -15.59 24.59
C THR A 680 -12.19 -15.85 23.12
N GLY A 681 -12.65 -14.99 22.21
CA GLY A 681 -12.53 -15.18 20.77
C GLY A 681 -13.36 -16.36 20.25
N GLN A 682 -14.29 -16.90 21.06
CA GLN A 682 -15.19 -17.96 20.63
C GLN A 682 -16.19 -17.42 19.61
N ILE A 683 -16.34 -18.17 18.51
CA ILE A 683 -17.22 -17.82 17.39
C ILE A 683 -18.28 -18.90 17.28
N ASP A 684 -19.54 -18.52 17.51
CA ASP A 684 -20.71 -19.36 17.28
C ASP A 684 -21.35 -18.99 15.94
N TYR A 685 -21.49 -19.98 15.05
CA TYR A 685 -22.12 -19.82 13.74
C TYR A 685 -23.61 -20.15 13.84
N LEU A 686 -24.48 -19.18 13.53
CA LEU A 686 -25.89 -19.23 13.95
C LEU A 686 -26.90 -19.52 12.82
N ALA A 687 -26.71 -19.02 11.59
CA ALA A 687 -27.66 -19.25 10.49
C ALA A 687 -27.06 -18.99 9.09
N GLU A 688 -27.65 -19.58 8.04
CA GLU A 688 -27.38 -19.33 6.62
C GLU A 688 -28.55 -18.55 5.99
N ALA A 689 -28.46 -17.22 5.94
CA ALA A 689 -29.45 -16.36 5.29
C ALA A 689 -28.78 -15.09 4.73
N GLN A 690 -29.37 -14.49 3.68
CA GLN A 690 -28.89 -13.21 3.16
C GLN A 690 -29.26 -12.06 4.11
N VAL A 691 -28.45 -11.89 5.14
CA VAL A 691 -28.65 -10.86 6.16
C VAL A 691 -28.13 -9.50 5.68
N SER A 692 -28.99 -8.48 5.83
CA SER A 692 -28.69 -7.07 5.55
C SER A 692 -28.28 -6.32 6.82
N CYS A 693 -28.96 -6.54 7.94
CA CYS A 693 -28.70 -5.88 9.22
C CYS A 693 -28.97 -6.80 10.42
N CYS A 694 -28.41 -6.46 11.58
CA CYS A 694 -28.49 -7.25 12.80
C CYS A 694 -28.76 -6.37 14.01
N CYS A 695 -29.46 -6.94 14.98
CA CYS A 695 -29.66 -6.35 16.29
C CYS A 695 -29.67 -7.43 17.37
N LEU A 696 -29.03 -7.13 18.48
CA LEU A 696 -28.92 -7.99 19.63
C LEU A 696 -29.81 -7.48 20.75
N SER A 697 -30.54 -8.39 21.40
CA SER A 697 -31.44 -8.00 22.50
C SER A 697 -30.66 -7.50 23.72
N PRO A 698 -31.17 -6.52 24.49
CA PRO A 698 -30.47 -5.98 25.67
C PRO A 698 -30.14 -7.03 26.74
N HIS A 699 -30.93 -8.10 26.80
CA HIS A 699 -30.76 -9.21 27.75
C HIS A 699 -30.01 -10.42 27.17
N LEU A 700 -29.50 -10.34 25.93
CA LEU A 700 -28.71 -11.41 25.30
C LEU A 700 -29.41 -12.77 25.21
N GLN A 701 -30.75 -12.78 25.09
CA GLN A 701 -31.53 -14.01 24.88
C GLN A 701 -31.89 -14.22 23.42
N TYR A 702 -32.10 -13.12 22.70
CA TYR A 702 -32.55 -13.11 21.31
C TYR A 702 -31.63 -12.29 20.43
N ILE A 703 -31.57 -12.71 19.17
CA ILE A 703 -30.97 -11.99 18.04
C ILE A 703 -32.09 -11.70 17.05
N ALA A 704 -32.14 -10.49 16.51
CA ALA A 704 -32.96 -10.15 15.36
C ALA A 704 -32.08 -9.83 14.16
N PHE A 705 -32.50 -10.25 12.98
CA PHE A 705 -31.83 -9.89 11.74
C PHE A 705 -32.83 -9.65 10.61
N GLY A 706 -32.44 -8.74 9.71
CA GLY A 706 -33.20 -8.37 8.53
C GLY A 706 -32.61 -9.02 7.29
N GLY A 707 -33.47 -9.49 6.40
CA GLY A 707 -33.09 -10.04 5.10
C GLY A 707 -33.05 -8.96 4.01
N ASN A 708 -32.30 -9.23 2.94
CA ASN A 708 -32.38 -8.44 1.72
C ASN A 708 -33.78 -8.47 1.09
N ASP A 709 -34.50 -9.57 1.26
CA ASP A 709 -35.86 -9.77 0.75
C ASP A 709 -36.93 -9.05 1.60
N GLY A 710 -36.51 -8.31 2.65
CA GLY A 710 -37.40 -7.56 3.54
C GLY A 710 -37.98 -8.37 4.71
N ALA A 711 -37.59 -9.64 4.83
CA ALA A 711 -37.95 -10.51 5.94
C ALA A 711 -37.27 -10.08 7.26
N LEU A 712 -37.99 -10.23 8.37
CA LEU A 712 -37.50 -10.01 9.72
C LEU A 712 -37.53 -11.33 10.47
N GLU A 713 -36.38 -11.75 10.98
CA GLU A 713 -36.24 -13.00 11.70
C GLU A 713 -35.69 -12.77 13.10
N ILE A 714 -36.23 -13.52 14.07
CA ILE A 714 -35.76 -13.56 15.45
C ILE A 714 -35.27 -14.97 15.76
N LEU A 715 -34.06 -15.06 16.28
CA LEU A 715 -33.36 -16.27 16.66
C LEU A 715 -33.12 -16.28 18.17
N GLU A 716 -33.37 -17.41 18.82
CA GLU A 716 -33.05 -17.61 20.23
C GLU A 716 -31.64 -18.20 20.38
N LEU A 717 -30.80 -17.54 21.17
CA LEU A 717 -29.38 -17.89 21.32
C LEU A 717 -29.15 -19.29 21.90
N LEU A 718 -29.96 -19.70 22.86
CA LEU A 718 -29.81 -21.00 23.56
C LEU A 718 -30.02 -22.21 22.64
N ASN A 719 -30.88 -22.06 21.62
CA ASN A 719 -31.30 -23.18 20.77
C ASN A 719 -30.77 -23.08 19.34
N SER A 720 -30.17 -21.95 18.94
CA SER A 720 -29.66 -21.68 17.58
C SER A 720 -30.69 -21.96 16.46
N ARG A 721 -31.98 -21.85 16.78
CA ARG A 721 -33.08 -22.06 15.84
C ARG A 721 -33.83 -20.77 15.65
N ILE A 722 -34.26 -20.54 14.40
CA ILE A 722 -35.16 -19.44 14.06
C ILE A 722 -36.44 -19.63 14.87
N PHE A 723 -36.74 -18.65 15.72
CA PHE A 723 -37.85 -18.68 16.65
C PHE A 723 -39.12 -18.13 15.99
N ARG A 724 -38.98 -17.02 15.25
CA ARG A 724 -40.04 -16.37 14.47
C ARG A 724 -39.45 -15.73 13.21
N SER A 725 -40.18 -15.80 12.10
CA SER A 725 -39.87 -15.11 10.86
C SER A 725 -41.13 -14.46 10.32
N ARG A 726 -41.00 -13.27 9.75
CA ARG A 726 -42.11 -12.51 9.16
C ARG A 726 -41.63 -11.70 7.97
N ASP A 727 -42.37 -11.80 6.86
CA ASP A 727 -42.22 -10.89 5.73
C ASP A 727 -42.87 -9.55 6.09
N GLY A 728 -42.02 -8.59 6.46
CA GLY A 728 -42.45 -7.27 6.90
C GLY A 728 -42.33 -6.25 5.77
N HIS A 729 -41.12 -6.04 5.27
CA HIS A 729 -40.81 -5.01 4.28
C HIS A 729 -40.78 -5.59 2.88
N LYS A 730 -40.97 -4.73 1.86
CA LYS A 730 -40.79 -5.12 0.44
C LYS A 730 -39.36 -4.91 -0.05
N ASN A 731 -38.64 -4.03 0.64
CA ASN A 731 -37.29 -3.62 0.32
C ASN A 731 -36.34 -4.10 1.40
N THR A 732 -35.04 -3.97 1.13
CA THR A 732 -33.96 -4.35 2.06
C THR A 732 -34.11 -3.64 3.40
N VAL A 733 -34.08 -4.41 4.49
CA VAL A 733 -34.11 -3.84 5.85
C VAL A 733 -32.77 -3.18 6.15
N ARG A 734 -32.79 -1.94 6.69
CA ARG A 734 -31.59 -1.12 6.94
C ARG A 734 -31.23 -1.06 8.41
N HIS A 735 -32.21 -0.85 9.28
CA HIS A 735 -31.98 -0.72 10.72
C HIS A 735 -33.03 -1.49 11.51
N ILE A 736 -32.59 -2.12 12.59
CA ILE A 736 -33.43 -2.89 13.52
C ILE A 736 -33.00 -2.52 14.93
N GLN A 737 -33.97 -2.30 15.82
CA GLN A 737 -33.70 -2.06 17.23
C GLN A 737 -34.76 -2.75 18.11
N PHE A 738 -34.33 -3.42 19.18
CA PHE A 738 -35.23 -3.88 20.23
C PHE A 738 -35.63 -2.73 21.16
N THR A 739 -36.85 -2.78 21.68
CA THR A 739 -37.26 -1.97 22.83
C THR A 739 -36.56 -2.44 24.11
N ALA A 740 -36.50 -1.57 25.12
CA ALA A 740 -35.80 -1.86 26.38
C ALA A 740 -36.34 -3.10 27.13
N ASP A 741 -37.58 -3.51 26.87
CA ASP A 741 -38.20 -4.71 27.42
C ASP A 741 -37.90 -6.00 26.62
N GLY A 742 -37.27 -5.88 25.44
CA GLY A 742 -36.95 -6.98 24.53
C GLY A 742 -38.15 -7.59 23.80
N LYS A 743 -39.37 -7.06 23.99
CA LYS A 743 -40.61 -7.66 23.46
C LYS A 743 -41.05 -7.09 22.13
N THR A 744 -40.64 -5.87 21.82
CA THR A 744 -41.03 -5.18 20.60
C THR A 744 -39.79 -4.94 19.75
N LEU A 745 -39.91 -5.26 18.46
CA LEU A 745 -38.89 -5.02 17.44
C LEU A 745 -39.32 -3.83 16.60
N ILE A 746 -38.43 -2.86 16.40
CA ILE A 746 -38.64 -1.74 15.48
C ILE A 746 -37.71 -1.95 14.30
N SER A 747 -38.22 -1.85 13.08
CA SER A 747 -37.44 -1.99 11.85
C SER A 747 -37.76 -0.88 10.85
N SER A 748 -36.74 -0.50 10.09
CA SER A 748 -36.88 0.37 8.91
C SER A 748 -36.22 -0.28 7.71
N ALA A 749 -36.77 -0.01 6.52
CA ALA A 749 -36.22 -0.44 5.25
C ALA A 749 -36.01 0.78 4.34
N ASP A 750 -35.55 0.53 3.10
CA ASP A 750 -35.52 1.53 2.03
C ASP A 750 -36.94 1.87 1.50
N ASP A 751 -37.92 1.90 2.39
CA ASP A 751 -39.26 2.40 2.17
C ASP A 751 -39.50 3.59 3.11
N SER A 752 -40.67 4.21 2.99
CA SER A 752 -41.04 5.33 3.84
C SER A 752 -41.71 4.89 5.16
N ALA A 753 -41.72 3.59 5.45
CA ALA A 753 -42.44 2.99 6.56
C ALA A 753 -41.49 2.50 7.65
N ILE A 754 -41.89 2.72 8.90
CA ILE A 754 -41.25 2.08 10.05
C ILE A 754 -42.22 1.05 10.60
N GLN A 755 -41.73 -0.15 10.84
CA GLN A 755 -42.54 -1.23 11.39
C GLN A 755 -42.22 -1.42 12.86
N VAL A 756 -43.25 -1.48 13.68
CA VAL A 756 -43.18 -1.80 15.10
C VAL A 756 -43.91 -3.11 15.30
N TRP A 757 -43.17 -4.17 15.60
CA TRP A 757 -43.67 -5.53 15.73
C TRP A 757 -43.44 -6.05 17.13
N ASN A 758 -44.53 -6.26 17.87
CA ASN A 758 -44.47 -7.02 19.12
C ASN A 758 -44.53 -8.51 18.78
N TRP A 759 -43.40 -9.19 18.92
CA TRP A 759 -43.25 -10.56 18.43
C TRP A 759 -43.88 -11.59 19.38
N GLN A 760 -44.19 -11.22 20.63
CA GLN A 760 -44.87 -12.11 21.58
C GLN A 760 -46.39 -12.08 21.41
N SER A 761 -46.96 -10.89 21.19
CA SER A 761 -48.41 -10.71 20.96
C SER A 761 -48.81 -10.80 19.49
N GLU A 762 -47.84 -10.83 18.57
CA GLU A 762 -48.01 -10.67 17.11
C GLU A 762 -48.68 -9.34 16.69
N GLU A 763 -48.80 -8.38 17.63
CA GLU A 763 -49.31 -7.05 17.34
C GLU A 763 -48.34 -6.27 16.45
N TYR A 764 -48.91 -5.57 15.48
CA TYR A 764 -48.15 -4.91 14.42
C TYR A 764 -48.70 -3.51 14.19
N VAL A 765 -47.78 -2.54 14.18
CA VAL A 765 -48.06 -1.15 13.88
C VAL A 765 -47.13 -0.70 12.77
N SER A 766 -47.70 -0.37 11.62
CA SER A 766 -46.99 0.28 10.52
C SER A 766 -47.10 1.79 10.66
N LEU A 767 -45.97 2.47 10.80
CA LEU A 767 -45.86 3.92 10.82
C LEU A 767 -45.54 4.39 9.41
N GLN A 768 -46.48 5.05 8.74
CA GLN A 768 -46.21 5.73 7.47
C GLN A 768 -45.45 7.03 7.79
N ALA A 769 -44.13 6.92 7.85
CA ALA A 769 -43.33 7.89 8.57
C ALA A 769 -43.05 9.13 7.73
N HIS A 770 -42.56 8.94 6.51
CA HIS A 770 -41.97 9.99 5.69
C HIS A 770 -42.47 9.97 4.23
N GLN A 771 -42.11 10.98 3.43
CA GLN A 771 -42.43 10.97 1.99
C GLN A 771 -41.37 10.24 1.17
N GLU A 772 -40.11 10.41 1.55
CA GLU A 772 -38.98 9.64 1.03
C GLU A 772 -38.59 8.50 1.99
N THR A 773 -37.48 7.82 1.68
CA THR A 773 -36.98 6.69 2.47
C THR A 773 -36.52 7.14 3.85
N VAL A 774 -36.83 6.31 4.86
CA VAL A 774 -36.40 6.58 6.23
C VAL A 774 -34.89 6.36 6.33
N LYS A 775 -34.16 7.36 6.84
CA LYS A 775 -32.71 7.26 6.94
C LYS A 775 -32.29 6.38 8.11
N ASP A 776 -32.76 6.72 9.30
CA ASP A 776 -32.53 5.97 10.54
C ASP A 776 -33.56 6.43 11.61
N PHE A 777 -33.59 5.75 12.74
CA PHE A 777 -34.43 6.12 13.89
C PHE A 777 -33.74 5.79 15.21
N ARG A 778 -34.22 6.41 16.30
CA ARG A 778 -33.72 6.15 17.65
C ARG A 778 -34.84 6.11 18.68
N LEU A 779 -34.76 5.14 19.59
CA LEU A 779 -35.67 5.05 20.73
C LEU A 779 -35.34 6.11 21.79
N LEU A 780 -36.37 6.81 22.26
CA LEU A 780 -36.31 7.81 23.33
C LEU A 780 -36.75 7.20 24.68
N PRO A 781 -36.32 7.80 25.82
CA PRO A 781 -36.94 7.52 27.11
C PRO A 781 -38.46 7.79 27.04
N ASN A 782 -39.25 6.88 27.64
CA ASN A 782 -40.72 6.89 27.70
C ASN A 782 -41.48 6.36 26.47
N SER A 783 -40.96 5.35 25.77
CA SER A 783 -41.69 4.72 24.65
C SER A 783 -42.01 5.71 23.51
N ARG A 784 -41.13 6.68 23.28
CA ARG A 784 -41.18 7.55 22.10
C ARG A 784 -40.10 7.13 21.12
N LEU A 785 -40.32 7.39 19.85
CA LEU A 785 -39.41 7.05 18.77
C LEU A 785 -39.13 8.32 17.95
N LEU A 786 -37.86 8.65 17.75
CA LEU A 786 -37.42 9.72 16.87
C LEU A 786 -37.04 9.11 15.52
N SER A 787 -37.63 9.57 14.42
CA SER A 787 -37.27 9.15 13.06
C SER A 787 -36.84 10.34 12.22
N TRP A 788 -35.92 10.11 11.29
CA TRP A 788 -35.52 11.13 10.32
C TRP A 788 -35.33 10.53 8.93
N SER A 789 -35.44 11.38 7.92
CA SER A 789 -35.53 10.98 6.51
C SER A 789 -34.71 11.89 5.59
N PHE A 790 -34.52 11.42 4.37
CA PHE A 790 -33.92 12.18 3.28
C PHE A 790 -34.79 13.38 2.85
N ASP A 791 -36.07 13.40 3.22
CA ASP A 791 -36.99 14.53 2.93
C ASP A 791 -36.77 15.79 3.78
N GLY A 792 -35.73 15.83 4.63
CA GLY A 792 -35.42 16.99 5.46
C GLY A 792 -36.20 17.05 6.79
N THR A 793 -37.04 16.05 7.09
CA THR A 793 -37.93 16.04 8.25
C THR A 793 -37.48 15.11 9.37
N VAL A 794 -37.78 15.52 10.61
CA VAL A 794 -37.58 14.75 11.84
C VAL A 794 -38.92 14.62 12.56
N LYS A 795 -39.31 13.40 12.93
CA LYS A 795 -40.62 13.12 13.50
C LYS A 795 -40.52 12.37 14.82
N VAL A 796 -41.44 12.68 15.73
CA VAL A 796 -41.55 12.01 17.04
C VAL A 796 -42.83 11.21 17.06
N TRP A 797 -42.70 9.92 17.37
CA TRP A 797 -43.78 8.94 17.39
C TRP A 797 -43.95 8.33 18.77
N ASN A 798 -45.15 7.85 19.04
CA ASN A 798 -45.43 7.03 20.20
C ASN A 798 -45.59 5.56 19.76
N ILE A 799 -44.73 4.66 20.26
CA ILE A 799 -44.68 3.27 19.79
C ILE A 799 -45.96 2.48 20.13
N THR A 800 -46.65 2.83 21.22
CA THR A 800 -47.83 2.09 21.68
C THR A 800 -49.09 2.44 20.91
N THR A 801 -49.22 3.70 20.50
CA THR A 801 -50.42 4.20 19.81
C THR A 801 -50.23 4.32 18.29
N GLY A 802 -48.97 4.27 17.83
CA GLY A 802 -48.60 4.50 16.44
C GLY A 802 -48.87 5.93 15.94
N ARG A 803 -49.12 6.88 16.85
CA ARG A 803 -49.44 8.26 16.50
C ARG A 803 -48.18 9.11 16.44
N MET A 804 -48.17 10.00 15.45
CA MET A 804 -47.20 11.08 15.34
C MET A 804 -47.54 12.16 16.37
N GLU A 805 -46.59 12.51 17.23
CA GLU A 805 -46.73 13.57 18.23
C GLU A 805 -46.27 14.92 17.68
N LYS A 806 -45.12 14.94 16.98
CA LYS A 806 -44.50 16.15 16.43
C LYS A 806 -43.84 15.90 15.09
N ASP A 807 -43.85 16.93 14.25
CA ASP A 807 -43.24 16.98 12.93
C ASP A 807 -42.36 18.23 12.83
N PHE A 808 -41.06 18.04 12.61
CA PHE A 808 -40.07 19.10 12.51
C PHE A 808 -39.49 19.11 11.09
N VAL A 809 -39.72 20.19 10.35
CA VAL A 809 -39.06 20.44 9.06
C VAL A 809 -37.74 21.13 9.35
N CYS A 810 -36.69 20.34 9.54
CA CYS A 810 -35.41 20.84 10.03
C CYS A 810 -34.56 21.46 8.93
N HIS A 811 -34.52 20.81 7.76
CA HIS A 811 -33.61 21.16 6.66
C HIS A 811 -34.33 21.11 5.31
N GLN A 812 -33.75 21.78 4.31
CA GLN A 812 -34.23 21.73 2.92
C GLN A 812 -33.63 20.54 2.14
N ASP A 813 -32.57 19.97 2.70
CA ASP A 813 -31.83 18.84 2.16
C ASP A 813 -31.84 17.69 3.17
N THR A 814 -31.27 16.56 2.79
CA THR A 814 -31.27 15.30 3.53
C THR A 814 -30.78 15.46 4.97
N VAL A 815 -31.50 14.85 5.92
CA VAL A 815 -31.05 14.75 7.32
C VAL A 815 -30.17 13.50 7.46
N LEU A 816 -28.90 13.70 7.80
CA LEU A 816 -27.90 12.63 7.82
C LEU A 816 -27.87 11.90 9.15
N SER A 817 -27.93 12.64 10.26
CA SER A 817 -27.96 12.10 11.61
C SER A 817 -28.70 13.04 12.57
N CYS A 818 -29.31 12.46 13.60
CA CYS A 818 -29.88 13.19 14.73
C CYS A 818 -29.41 12.55 16.03
N ASP A 819 -29.13 13.40 17.02
CA ASP A 819 -28.81 12.96 18.38
C ASP A 819 -29.69 13.66 19.41
N VAL A 820 -29.88 13.02 20.56
CA VAL A 820 -30.76 13.50 21.63
C VAL A 820 -29.91 13.76 22.85
N SER A 821 -30.13 14.89 23.51
CA SER A 821 -29.44 15.17 24.76
C SER A 821 -29.82 14.14 25.83
N PRO A 822 -28.89 13.72 26.71
CA PRO A 822 -29.16 12.72 27.75
C PRO A 822 -30.30 13.07 28.71
N ASP A 823 -30.55 14.36 28.93
CA ASP A 823 -31.69 14.88 29.70
C ASP A 823 -33.04 14.79 28.96
N ALA A 824 -33.02 14.35 27.70
CA ALA A 824 -34.14 14.25 26.76
C ALA A 824 -34.92 15.56 26.55
N THR A 825 -34.28 16.72 26.78
CA THR A 825 -34.90 18.04 26.60
C THR A 825 -34.68 18.61 25.20
N LYS A 826 -33.51 18.34 24.60
CA LYS A 826 -33.07 18.86 23.31
C LYS A 826 -32.74 17.73 22.35
N PHE A 827 -32.72 18.05 21.06
CA PHE A 827 -32.16 17.19 20.03
C PHE A 827 -31.42 18.02 18.99
N SER A 828 -30.44 17.42 18.33
CA SER A 828 -29.69 18.01 17.23
C SER A 828 -30.08 17.34 15.92
N SER A 829 -30.10 18.13 14.84
CA SER A 829 -30.23 17.64 13.48
C SER A 829 -29.02 18.06 12.67
N THR A 830 -28.52 17.16 11.84
CA THR A 830 -27.40 17.41 10.91
C THR A 830 -27.83 17.13 9.49
N SER A 831 -27.34 17.92 8.55
CA SER A 831 -27.79 17.85 7.16
C SER A 831 -26.67 18.05 6.14
N ALA A 832 -26.95 17.57 4.93
CA ALA A 832 -26.17 17.83 3.72
C ALA A 832 -26.12 19.32 3.35
N ASP A 833 -27.01 20.16 3.88
CA ASP A 833 -26.99 21.62 3.70
C ASP A 833 -25.82 22.34 4.40
N LYS A 834 -24.88 21.58 4.98
CA LYS A 834 -23.67 22.03 5.69
C LYS A 834 -23.94 22.66 7.06
N THR A 835 -25.15 22.51 7.59
CA THR A 835 -25.52 23.07 8.89
C THR A 835 -25.87 21.98 9.89
N ALA A 836 -25.67 22.29 11.17
CA ALA A 836 -26.26 21.55 12.28
C ALA A 836 -27.22 22.48 13.03
N LYS A 837 -28.38 21.98 13.43
CA LYS A 837 -29.39 22.75 14.17
C LYS A 837 -29.70 22.08 15.49
N ILE A 838 -29.87 22.88 16.54
CA ILE A 838 -30.28 22.42 17.87
C ILE A 838 -31.74 22.81 18.08
N TRP A 839 -32.53 21.87 18.59
CA TRP A 839 -33.96 22.00 18.79
C TRP A 839 -34.32 21.66 20.24
N SER A 840 -35.43 22.24 20.71
CA SER A 840 -36.13 21.77 21.89
C SER A 840 -37.34 20.97 21.43
N PHE A 841 -37.72 19.93 22.18
CA PHE A 841 -38.96 19.23 21.85
C PHE A 841 -40.19 20.12 21.99
N GLU A 842 -40.16 21.23 22.73
CA GLU A 842 -41.33 22.09 22.98
C GLU A 842 -41.65 23.02 21.79
N LEU A 843 -40.61 23.56 21.15
CA LEU A 843 -40.70 24.57 20.10
C LEU A 843 -40.53 23.94 18.72
N LEU A 844 -41.35 24.35 17.75
CA LEU A 844 -41.22 23.92 16.35
C LEU A 844 -40.15 24.69 15.57
N SER A 845 -39.54 25.72 16.17
CA SER A 845 -38.44 26.49 15.60
C SER A 845 -37.10 26.04 16.19
N PRO A 846 -35.98 26.12 15.42
CA PRO A 846 -34.67 25.78 15.95
C PRO A 846 -34.27 26.78 17.04
N LEU A 847 -33.61 26.30 18.09
CA LEU A 847 -33.00 27.15 19.11
C LEU A 847 -31.79 27.87 18.52
N HIS A 848 -30.91 27.10 17.88
CA HIS A 848 -29.64 27.59 17.32
C HIS A 848 -29.37 26.95 15.97
N GLU A 849 -28.85 27.74 15.05
CA GLU A 849 -28.38 27.30 13.73
C GLU A 849 -26.85 27.43 13.68
N LEU A 850 -26.16 26.29 13.67
CA LEU A 850 -24.70 26.21 13.71
C LEU A 850 -24.16 26.18 12.28
N LYS A 851 -23.63 27.33 11.85
CA LYS A 851 -23.01 27.50 10.52
C LYS A 851 -21.50 27.55 10.65
N GLY A 852 -20.82 26.82 9.77
CA GLY A 852 -19.41 27.08 9.51
C GLY A 852 -18.63 25.90 8.93
N HIS A 853 -19.18 24.69 8.95
CA HIS A 853 -18.61 23.56 8.22
C HIS A 853 -18.55 23.85 6.72
N LYS A 854 -17.46 23.45 6.07
CA LYS A 854 -17.27 23.64 4.61
C LYS A 854 -17.91 22.50 3.81
N GLY A 855 -17.92 21.30 4.40
CA GLY A 855 -18.56 20.10 3.89
C GLY A 855 -19.92 19.82 4.53
N CYS A 856 -20.52 18.69 4.14
CA CYS A 856 -21.76 18.18 4.73
C CYS A 856 -21.50 17.72 6.17
N VAL A 857 -22.45 17.97 7.08
CA VAL A 857 -22.33 17.53 8.47
C VAL A 857 -22.96 16.15 8.60
N ARG A 858 -22.15 15.12 8.89
CA ARG A 858 -22.59 13.72 8.90
C ARG A 858 -23.15 13.26 10.22
N CYS A 859 -22.50 13.68 11.31
CA CYS A 859 -22.81 13.22 12.65
C CYS A 859 -22.75 14.37 13.65
N SER A 860 -23.56 14.25 14.69
CA SER A 860 -23.48 15.11 15.87
C SER A 860 -23.74 14.29 17.11
N VAL A 861 -23.04 14.58 18.20
CA VAL A 861 -23.31 13.94 19.49
C VAL A 861 -23.27 14.97 20.62
N PHE A 862 -24.19 14.86 21.57
CA PHE A 862 -24.21 15.64 22.80
C PHE A 862 -23.27 15.04 23.86
N SER A 863 -22.67 15.92 24.66
CA SER A 863 -21.98 15.50 25.86
C SER A 863 -22.94 14.93 26.91
N MET A 864 -22.41 14.12 27.83
CA MET A 864 -23.22 13.46 28.87
C MET A 864 -23.85 14.47 29.84
N ASP A 865 -23.22 15.63 30.02
CA ASP A 865 -23.74 16.75 30.79
C ASP A 865 -24.70 17.67 30.01
N SER A 866 -24.96 17.38 28.72
CA SER A 866 -25.79 18.16 27.78
C SER A 866 -25.31 19.59 27.48
N THR A 867 -24.10 19.98 27.92
CA THR A 867 -23.60 21.35 27.75
C THR A 867 -22.91 21.57 26.41
N LEU A 868 -22.34 20.52 25.81
CA LEU A 868 -21.56 20.56 24.59
C LEU A 868 -22.22 19.74 23.49
N LEU A 869 -21.95 20.13 22.25
CA LEU A 869 -22.31 19.39 21.04
C LEU A 869 -21.07 19.26 20.16
N ALA A 870 -20.66 18.03 19.85
CA ALA A 870 -19.64 17.77 18.84
C ALA A 870 -20.30 17.50 17.49
N THR A 871 -19.71 18.00 16.41
CA THR A 871 -20.18 17.81 15.03
C THR A 871 -19.03 17.42 14.13
N GLY A 872 -19.24 16.44 13.25
CA GLY A 872 -18.24 15.95 12.29
C GLY A 872 -18.69 16.15 10.86
N ASP A 873 -17.74 16.49 9.98
CA ASP A 873 -18.01 16.77 8.56
C ASP A 873 -17.40 15.73 7.59
N ASP A 874 -17.75 15.87 6.32
CA ASP A 874 -17.20 15.08 5.20
C ASP A 874 -15.72 15.35 4.90
N ASN A 875 -15.13 16.44 5.36
CA ASN A 875 -13.72 16.73 5.12
C ASN A 875 -12.81 16.19 6.23
N GLY A 876 -13.38 15.68 7.33
CA GLY A 876 -12.61 15.26 8.49
C GLY A 876 -12.51 16.29 9.62
N GLU A 877 -13.24 17.39 9.53
CA GLU A 877 -13.26 18.50 10.48
C GLU A 877 -14.25 18.21 11.62
N ILE A 878 -13.79 18.39 12.85
CA ILE A 878 -14.61 18.22 14.05
C ILE A 878 -14.71 19.56 14.77
N ARG A 879 -15.94 19.95 15.11
CA ARG A 879 -16.23 21.19 15.83
C ARG A 879 -16.98 20.93 17.11
N ILE A 880 -16.55 21.60 18.17
CA ILE A 880 -17.17 21.56 19.49
C ILE A 880 -17.92 22.87 19.72
N TRP A 881 -19.21 22.74 19.99
CA TRP A 881 -20.14 23.85 20.19
C TRP A 881 -20.68 23.84 21.60
N ASN A 882 -21.01 25.02 22.12
CA ASN A 882 -21.79 25.15 23.34
C ASN A 882 -23.28 24.97 23.00
N ALA A 883 -23.94 23.95 23.57
CA ALA A 883 -25.34 23.63 23.31
C ALA A 883 -26.35 24.62 23.92
N SER A 884 -25.91 25.51 24.81
CA SER A 884 -26.75 26.54 25.43
C SER A 884 -26.80 27.81 24.59
N ASN A 885 -25.64 28.25 24.09
CA ASN A 885 -25.49 29.54 23.40
C ASN A 885 -25.38 29.40 21.87
N GLY A 886 -25.06 28.20 21.37
CA GLY A 886 -24.80 27.97 19.95
C GLY A 886 -23.44 28.51 19.47
N GLU A 887 -22.55 28.89 20.39
CA GLU A 887 -21.23 29.43 20.07
C GLU A 887 -20.22 28.30 19.79
N LEU A 888 -19.30 28.55 18.85
CA LEU A 888 -18.17 27.66 18.57
C LEU A 888 -17.13 27.82 19.67
N LEU A 889 -16.77 26.73 20.34
CA LEU A 889 -15.73 26.73 21.36
C LEU A 889 -14.37 26.41 20.76
N HIS A 890 -14.27 25.22 20.15
CA HIS A 890 -13.01 24.70 19.63
C HIS A 890 -13.19 24.10 18.25
N LEU A 891 -12.14 24.31 17.44
CA LEU A 891 -11.95 23.67 16.15
C LEU A 891 -10.92 22.55 16.33
N CYS A 892 -11.39 21.31 16.35
CA CYS A 892 -10.51 20.15 16.41
C CYS A 892 -10.12 19.78 14.97
N ALA A 893 -9.21 20.55 14.39
CA ALA A 893 -8.60 20.27 13.10
C ALA A 893 -7.08 20.11 13.30
N PRO A 894 -6.45 19.02 12.84
CA PRO A 894 -5.00 18.96 12.85
C PRO A 894 -4.47 19.99 11.84
N ILE A 895 -3.57 20.85 12.32
CA ILE A 895 -2.78 21.74 11.48
C ILE A 895 -1.75 20.86 10.74
N SER A 896 -1.95 20.66 9.45
CA SER A 896 -0.86 20.45 8.49
C SER A 896 -1.18 21.26 7.24
N VAL A 897 -0.49 22.39 7.11
CA VAL A 897 -0.64 23.35 6.00
C VAL A 897 0.10 22.87 4.73
N GLU A 898 0.76 21.71 4.78
CA GLU A 898 1.45 21.15 3.62
C GLU A 898 0.56 20.11 2.93
N GLU A 899 0.08 20.53 1.75
CA GLU A 899 -0.66 19.75 0.75
C GLU A 899 -2.07 19.30 1.15
N GLY A 900 -3.06 20.11 0.75
CA GLY A 900 -4.49 19.86 0.39
C GLY A 900 -5.22 18.52 0.58
N ALA A 901 -4.74 17.58 1.39
CA ALA A 901 -5.28 16.25 1.60
C ALA A 901 -5.95 16.15 2.99
N ALA A 902 -7.05 15.39 3.03
CA ALA A 902 -7.98 15.33 4.16
C ALA A 902 -7.31 15.01 5.50
N THR A 903 -7.62 15.83 6.50
CA THR A 903 -7.04 15.85 7.85
C THR A 903 -7.41 14.65 8.74
N HIS A 904 -8.39 13.84 8.32
CA HIS A 904 -8.85 12.63 9.02
C HIS A 904 -8.93 11.38 8.14
N GLY A 905 -8.22 11.36 7.01
CA GLY A 905 -8.26 10.24 6.06
C GLY A 905 -9.64 10.02 5.43
N GLY A 906 -10.53 11.02 5.48
CA GLY A 906 -11.89 10.96 4.93
C GLY A 906 -12.98 11.44 5.90
N TRP A 907 -14.18 10.91 5.72
CA TRP A 907 -15.42 11.31 6.40
C TRP A 907 -15.39 11.00 7.89
N VAL A 908 -15.86 11.92 8.74
CA VAL A 908 -16.20 11.60 10.14
C VAL A 908 -17.59 10.99 10.17
N THR A 909 -17.68 9.73 10.57
CA THR A 909 -18.94 8.98 10.54
C THR A 909 -19.64 8.95 11.89
N ASP A 910 -18.86 8.91 12.98
CA ASP A 910 -19.39 8.77 14.32
C ASP A 910 -18.50 9.47 15.36
N LEU A 911 -19.13 9.90 16.46
CA LEU A 911 -18.51 10.65 17.55
C LEU A 911 -19.05 10.12 18.87
N CYS A 912 -18.22 10.05 19.91
CA CYS A 912 -18.70 9.65 21.24
C CYS A 912 -17.94 10.37 22.36
N PHE A 913 -18.67 10.98 23.29
CA PHE A 913 -18.10 11.60 24.48
C PHE A 913 -17.83 10.58 25.57
N SER A 914 -16.80 10.85 26.36
CA SER A 914 -16.57 10.15 27.62
C SER A 914 -17.66 10.46 28.65
N PRO A 915 -17.87 9.56 29.64
CA PRO A 915 -18.81 9.79 30.73
C PRO A 915 -18.52 11.07 31.54
N ASP A 916 -17.24 11.46 31.63
CA ASP A 916 -16.83 12.71 32.28
C ASP A 916 -16.86 13.95 31.36
N SER A 917 -17.24 13.77 30.09
CA SER A 917 -17.33 14.79 29.04
C SER A 917 -16.02 15.53 28.71
N LYS A 918 -14.87 15.03 29.19
CA LYS A 918 -13.54 15.64 28.92
C LYS A 918 -12.85 15.10 27.69
N MET A 919 -13.20 13.88 27.29
CA MET A 919 -12.62 13.22 26.13
C MET A 919 -13.69 13.02 25.05
N LEU A 920 -13.28 13.17 23.80
CA LEU A 920 -14.10 12.88 22.64
C LEU A 920 -13.40 11.85 21.77
N VAL A 921 -14.12 10.80 21.39
CA VAL A 921 -13.65 9.81 20.42
C VAL A 921 -14.32 10.09 19.09
N SER A 922 -13.52 10.07 18.03
CA SER A 922 -14.01 10.22 16.67
C SER A 922 -13.63 9.03 15.81
N ALA A 923 -14.59 8.58 15.00
CA ALA A 923 -14.40 7.56 13.98
C ALA A 923 -14.57 8.14 12.58
N GLY A 924 -13.67 7.75 11.68
CA GLY A 924 -13.71 8.13 10.28
C GLY A 924 -12.82 7.22 9.44
N GLY A 925 -11.75 7.77 8.85
CA GLY A 925 -10.71 6.96 8.22
C GLY A 925 -9.92 6.10 9.23
N TYR A 926 -9.79 6.60 10.46
CA TYR A 926 -9.17 5.92 11.60
C TYR A 926 -9.81 6.43 12.91
N LEU A 927 -9.41 5.86 14.05
CA LEU A 927 -9.91 6.28 15.36
C LEU A 927 -8.99 7.34 15.99
N LYS A 928 -9.58 8.35 16.61
CA LYS A 928 -8.83 9.42 17.28
C LYS A 928 -9.51 9.88 18.56
N TRP A 929 -8.69 10.14 19.58
CA TRP A 929 -9.11 10.65 20.88
C TRP A 929 -8.68 12.10 21.01
N TRP A 930 -9.59 12.94 21.48
CA TRP A 930 -9.42 14.37 21.62
C TRP A 930 -9.66 14.80 23.05
N ASN A 931 -8.90 15.82 23.49
CA ASN A 931 -9.24 16.58 24.67
C ASN A 931 -10.25 17.67 24.30
N VAL A 932 -11.37 17.71 24.99
CA VAL A 932 -12.48 18.62 24.71
C VAL A 932 -12.15 20.08 25.07
N ASP A 933 -11.33 20.29 26.10
CA ASP A 933 -10.99 21.63 26.61
C ASP A 933 -9.91 22.34 25.76
N THR A 934 -8.93 21.58 25.24
CA THR A 934 -7.83 22.14 24.44
C THR A 934 -8.02 21.96 22.94
N GLY A 935 -8.84 21.00 22.52
CA GLY A 935 -8.98 20.59 21.12
C GLY A 935 -7.78 19.80 20.59
N GLU A 936 -6.84 19.42 21.45
CA GLU A 936 -5.64 18.67 21.08
C GLU A 936 -5.94 17.16 20.94
N CYS A 937 -5.19 16.52 20.05
CA CYS A 937 -5.23 15.07 19.87
C CYS A 937 -4.45 14.39 20.99
N LEU A 938 -5.11 13.50 21.72
CA LEU A 938 -4.48 12.66 22.75
C LEU A 938 -3.83 11.42 22.15
N GLN A 939 -4.54 10.72 21.27
CA GLN A 939 -4.06 9.49 20.65
C GLN A 939 -4.71 9.26 19.28
N THR A 940 -3.95 8.65 18.37
CA THR A 940 -4.43 8.14 17.08
C THR A 940 -4.27 6.63 17.03
N PHE A 941 -5.31 5.92 16.58
CA PHE A 941 -5.28 4.50 16.31
C PHE A 941 -5.62 4.27 14.85
N TYR A 942 -4.64 3.82 14.07
CA TYR A 942 -4.81 3.51 12.66
C TYR A 942 -5.37 2.10 12.51
N THR A 943 -6.53 2.00 11.86
CA THR A 943 -7.10 0.74 11.40
C THR A 943 -6.44 0.31 10.09
N ASN A 944 -6.46 -1.00 9.77
CA ASN A 944 -5.87 -1.50 8.53
C ASN A 944 -6.69 -1.04 7.31
N GLY A 945 -8.01 -1.00 7.46
CA GLY A 945 -8.94 -0.40 6.51
C GLY A 945 -9.29 1.06 6.83
N THR A 946 -10.09 1.63 5.94
CA THR A 946 -10.68 2.98 6.05
C THR A 946 -12.20 2.89 6.18
N ASN A 947 -12.87 4.05 6.32
CA ASN A 947 -14.33 4.18 6.35
C ASN A 947 -14.99 3.33 7.43
N LEU A 948 -14.67 3.63 8.69
CA LEU A 948 -15.38 3.08 9.84
C LEU A 948 -16.82 3.59 9.83
N LYS A 949 -17.80 2.73 10.10
CA LYS A 949 -19.22 3.11 10.02
C LYS A 949 -19.78 3.66 11.33
N LYS A 950 -19.64 2.88 12.41
CA LYS A 950 -20.08 3.23 13.77
C LYS A 950 -19.00 2.78 14.77
N ILE A 951 -18.87 3.51 15.87
CA ILE A 951 -18.02 3.09 16.98
C ILE A 951 -18.89 2.79 18.20
N HIS A 952 -18.76 1.59 18.72
CA HIS A 952 -19.45 1.19 19.95
C HIS A 952 -18.50 1.36 21.12
N VAL A 953 -18.88 2.21 22.08
CA VAL A 953 -18.09 2.43 23.30
C VAL A 953 -18.78 1.75 24.49
N SER A 954 -17.99 1.19 25.39
CA SER A 954 -18.50 0.63 26.63
C SER A 954 -18.94 1.73 27.61
N PRO A 955 -19.88 1.45 28.53
CA PRO A 955 -20.34 2.43 29.52
C PRO A 955 -19.25 2.96 30.46
N ASP A 956 -18.20 2.16 30.71
CA ASP A 956 -17.02 2.55 31.50
C ASP A 956 -15.97 3.31 30.66
N PHE A 957 -16.20 3.48 29.36
CA PHE A 957 -15.33 4.14 28.39
C PHE A 957 -13.93 3.51 28.25
N LYS A 958 -13.79 2.24 28.65
CA LYS A 958 -12.52 1.50 28.58
C LYS A 958 -12.43 0.61 27.36
N THR A 959 -13.54 0.20 26.77
CA THR A 959 -13.58 -0.76 25.67
C THR A 959 -14.29 -0.17 24.46
N TYR A 960 -13.73 -0.37 23.28
CA TYR A 960 -14.22 0.14 22.01
C TYR A 960 -14.34 -1.00 21.02
N VAL A 961 -15.42 -1.02 20.26
CA VAL A 961 -15.66 -2.01 19.20
C VAL A 961 -16.00 -1.31 17.90
N THR A 962 -15.30 -1.66 16.83
CA THR A 962 -15.58 -1.16 15.49
C THR A 962 -15.17 -2.17 14.42
N VAL A 963 -15.61 -1.95 13.19
CA VAL A 963 -15.28 -2.75 12.01
C VAL A 963 -14.92 -1.83 10.86
N ASP A 964 -13.86 -2.17 10.13
CA ASP A 964 -13.44 -1.45 8.94
C ASP A 964 -14.10 -1.95 7.66
N ASN A 965 -13.84 -1.26 6.55
CA ASN A 965 -14.26 -1.70 5.21
C ASN A 965 -13.63 -3.01 4.74
N LEU A 966 -12.52 -3.42 5.34
CA LEU A 966 -11.90 -4.72 5.10
C LEU A 966 -12.61 -5.85 5.84
N GLY A 967 -13.60 -5.56 6.69
CA GLY A 967 -14.33 -6.56 7.45
C GLY A 967 -13.56 -7.09 8.65
N ILE A 968 -12.56 -6.36 9.11
CA ILE A 968 -11.74 -6.67 10.28
C ILE A 968 -12.44 -6.11 11.52
N LEU A 969 -12.70 -7.00 12.49
CA LEU A 969 -13.23 -6.61 13.78
C LEU A 969 -12.12 -6.08 14.69
N TYR A 970 -12.32 -4.90 15.25
CA TYR A 970 -11.44 -4.28 16.23
C TYR A 970 -12.14 -4.23 17.58
N ILE A 971 -11.63 -4.99 18.55
CA ILE A 971 -12.01 -4.89 19.96
C ILE A 971 -10.81 -4.30 20.72
N LEU A 972 -10.90 -3.00 21.02
CA LEU A 972 -9.84 -2.24 21.66
C LEU A 972 -10.17 -2.02 23.13
N ARG A 973 -9.17 -2.13 23.99
CA ARG A 973 -9.29 -1.81 25.42
C ARG A 973 -8.19 -0.86 25.85
N ILE A 974 -8.53 0.12 26.69
CA ILE A 974 -7.55 1.02 27.29
C ILE A 974 -6.57 0.20 28.12
N LEU A 975 -5.30 0.46 27.89
CA LEU A 975 -4.21 -0.16 28.60
C LEU A 975 -4.04 0.51 29.97
N GLU A 976 -4.17 -0.31 31.02
CA GLU A 976 -3.86 0.08 32.41
C GLU A 976 -2.40 -0.23 32.78
#